data_AF-A0A1Q5C6A4-F1
#
_entry.id   AF-A0A1Q5C6A4-F1
#
_cell.length_a   1.000
_cell.length_b   1.000
_cell.length_c   1.000
_cell.angle_alpha   90.00
_cell.angle_beta   90.00
_cell.angle_gamma   90.00
#
_symmetry.space_group_name_H-M   'P 1'
#
loop_
_entity.id
_entity.type
_entity.pdbx_description
1 polymer ?
#
loop_
_entity_poly.entity_id
_entity_poly.type
_entity_poly.pdbx_seq_one_letter_code
_entity_poly.pdbx_strand_id
1 'polypeptide(L)'
;MRWRSLGRRSLTGAVVAGLMTVGLLPLPFAAGAHAATAAADVNLALGRPATAGGSHGAYPAGNTTDGTQATYWEGPAGSFPQWVQVDLGEARDVERVVLKLPAGWESRSQTLSLRGSTDGSTFRALDASAPRAFDPARANTVALDLDAPADTRYVRVHVTGNTGWNAAQLSELEVYGDDVVTEPPPTGTNLARNKPVEATSSVHSYVAANATDDSTSTYWEAAGHPADLTVKLGADADVSAVVVKLNPDPVWSARTQSIQVLGRAQGESDFTSLRARADYSFSPGTDNTVTVPVTGRVSDVRLRFFSNTGAPGGQVAEFQVVGAAAPAPDLTVTGLDWSPADPSERDEVTVDATVRNAGTAPSAATTAEVTVEGAAAGSAEVPALDPGESAEVEIATGTHAAGSYAVAAVADPRDTVAELDDSNNSRTASGRLVVDRAPGPDLEVRSITTDPANPAVGAPVTFTVAVHNRGTSAVEAGSVTRLQAGTTPLNGTTGEVAAGATVNVPISGTWKATSGGATLTATADATGVVTETNENNNVLAKSIVVGRGAAVPYTEYEAENGRYEGTLLTTDAKRTFGHTNFGTESSGRKSVRLDSTGQYVEFTSTTPTNSIVVRNSIPDAPGGGGAEATISLYADGEFVRKLTLSSKHSWLYGDTDDPEDLTNRPGGDARRLFDESHALLDRTFPQGTEFRLQRDAGDTAAFYVIDLIDLEQVAPPKTKPDDCVPITEYGAVPGDGLDDTDAIQRAVTADQNGDIPCVWIPAGQWRQEQKILTDDPQNRGQFNQVGIRDVTIRGAGMWHSQLYTLTPPHEAGGINHPHEGNFGFDIDDNTQISDLAIFGSGTIRGGDGNHEGGVGLNGRFGKDTKISNVWIEHANVGVWAGRDYSNIPELWGPGDGLEFTGMRIRNTYADGINFANGTRNSTVYNSSFRNTGDDSLAVWASKYVKDTSVDVGHDNHFRNNTIQLPWRANGIAIYGGYGNTIENNVISDTMNYPAIMLATDHDPLPFSGQTLIAGNALHRTGGAFWNEAQEFGAITLFAQGQDIPGVTIRDTEILDSTYDGIQFKTGGGAMPDVKIDNVRIDKSNNGSGILAMGGARGSATLTDVTITDSAEDDIRIEPGSQFKINR
;
A
#
# COMPACT_ATOMS: atom_id res chain seq x y z
N MET A 1 -26.48 30.81 14.30
CA MET A 1 -25.87 31.70 15.33
C MET A 1 -24.38 31.38 15.40
N ARG A 2 -23.50 32.40 15.55
CA ARG A 2 -22.05 32.24 15.69
C ARG A 2 -21.59 33.07 16.90
N TRP A 3 -20.70 32.54 17.75
CA TRP A 3 -19.63 33.24 18.50
C TRP A 3 -18.46 32.23 18.47
N ARG A 4 -17.30 32.44 17.82
CA ARG A 4 -16.27 33.49 17.88
C ARG A 4 -15.59 33.65 19.26
N SER A 5 -14.27 33.46 19.20
CA SER A 5 -13.28 33.48 20.28
C SER A 5 -12.70 34.87 20.55
N LEU A 6 -12.01 35.01 21.70
CA LEU A 6 -10.94 35.98 22.10
C LEU A 6 -10.92 35.98 23.65
N GLY A 7 -9.82 36.10 24.39
CA GLY A 7 -8.39 36.08 24.05
C GLY A 7 -7.51 36.42 25.27
N ARG A 8 -6.53 35.55 25.57
CA ARG A 8 -5.11 35.80 25.95
C ARG A 8 -4.69 36.92 26.96
N ARG A 9 -3.69 36.56 27.79
CA ARG A 9 -2.67 37.39 28.53
C ARG A 9 -3.12 38.03 29.89
N SER A 10 -2.26 38.23 30.90
CA SER A 10 -0.87 37.75 31.17
C SER A 10 -0.44 37.93 32.65
N LEU A 11 0.60 37.18 33.04
CA LEU A 11 1.51 37.22 34.21
C LEU A 11 1.56 38.44 35.17
N THR A 12 1.70 38.15 36.48
CA THR A 12 2.74 38.62 37.45
C THR A 12 2.47 37.98 38.84
N GLY A 13 3.41 37.72 39.77
CA GLY A 13 4.88 37.86 39.81
C GLY A 13 5.40 38.38 41.17
N ALA A 14 6.33 37.65 41.83
CA ALA A 14 7.03 37.94 43.13
C ALA A 14 6.19 37.78 44.44
N VAL A 15 6.58 37.15 45.58
CA VAL A 15 7.85 36.74 46.27
C VAL A 15 8.27 37.69 47.42
N VAL A 16 8.45 37.16 48.65
CA VAL A 16 9.62 37.32 49.58
C VAL A 16 9.33 36.82 51.03
N ALA A 17 10.36 36.18 51.59
CA ALA A 17 10.60 35.49 52.88
C ALA A 17 10.27 36.15 54.26
N GLY A 18 10.39 35.32 55.31
CA GLY A 18 10.66 35.70 56.71
C GLY A 18 11.47 34.61 57.44
N LEU A 19 12.44 34.98 58.30
CA LEU A 19 13.49 34.09 58.84
C LEU A 19 13.43 33.83 60.37
N MET A 20 13.73 32.58 60.75
CA MET A 20 14.46 32.04 61.94
C MET A 20 14.52 32.73 63.33
N THR A 21 14.39 31.91 64.39
CA THR A 21 15.39 31.65 65.49
C THR A 21 14.90 30.47 66.37
N VAL A 22 15.58 29.32 66.55
CA VAL A 22 16.82 28.95 67.30
C VAL A 22 16.60 28.46 68.76
N GLY A 23 17.11 27.26 69.08
CA GLY A 23 17.26 26.70 70.44
C GLY A 23 18.23 25.49 70.48
N LEU A 24 19.18 25.47 71.43
CA LEU A 24 20.39 24.62 71.53
C LEU A 24 20.51 24.07 72.97
N LEU A 25 21.19 22.98 73.38
CA LEU A 25 22.06 21.89 72.85
C LEU A 25 22.00 20.75 73.97
N PRO A 26 22.86 19.71 74.14
CA PRO A 26 24.06 19.23 73.41
C PRO A 26 24.09 17.70 73.05
N LEU A 27 25.17 17.29 72.35
CA LEU A 27 25.53 15.89 72.00
C LEU A 27 26.33 15.17 73.12
N PRO A 28 26.48 13.83 73.03
CA PRO A 28 27.81 13.30 72.64
C PRO A 28 27.78 12.11 71.66
N PHE A 29 28.93 11.87 71.00
CA PHE A 29 29.16 10.73 70.09
C PHE A 29 29.35 9.40 70.82
N ALA A 30 28.84 8.31 70.22
CA ALA A 30 29.33 6.94 70.41
C ALA A 30 29.07 6.12 69.13
N ALA A 31 29.88 5.07 68.90
CA ALA A 31 29.98 4.39 67.60
C ALA A 31 29.13 3.11 67.49
N GLY A 32 28.85 2.71 66.24
CA GLY A 32 28.74 1.30 65.84
C GLY A 32 27.43 0.57 66.18
N ALA A 33 26.51 0.54 65.22
CA ALA A 33 25.59 -0.57 65.04
C ALA A 33 25.44 -0.83 63.53
N HIS A 34 25.57 -2.09 63.10
CA HIS A 34 25.14 -2.48 61.76
C HIS A 34 23.62 -2.26 61.68
N ALA A 35 23.15 -1.48 60.71
CA ALA A 35 21.80 -1.64 60.22
C ALA A 35 21.78 -2.95 59.42
N ALA A 36 21.30 -4.03 60.04
CA ALA A 36 21.04 -5.27 59.33
C ALA A 36 20.01 -4.98 58.23
N THR A 37 20.32 -5.39 57.00
CA THR A 37 19.36 -5.46 55.91
C THR A 37 18.28 -6.45 56.31
N ALA A 38 17.06 -5.99 56.57
CA ALA A 38 15.92 -6.88 56.67
C ALA A 38 15.71 -7.52 55.29
N ALA A 39 15.90 -8.84 55.21
CA ALA A 39 15.51 -9.60 54.03
C ALA A 39 13.99 -9.47 53.84
N ALA A 40 13.51 -9.53 52.60
CA ALA A 40 12.08 -9.60 52.36
C ALA A 40 11.54 -10.97 52.83
N ASP A 41 10.57 -10.98 53.73
CA ASP A 41 9.94 -12.20 54.27
C ASP A 41 9.41 -13.10 53.14
N VAL A 42 10.14 -14.17 52.79
CA VAL A 42 9.73 -15.13 51.75
C VAL A 42 8.63 -16.06 52.30
N ASN A 43 7.51 -16.17 51.59
CA ASN A 43 6.51 -17.20 51.88
C ASN A 43 6.98 -18.57 51.36
N LEU A 44 7.61 -19.35 52.23
CA LEU A 44 8.16 -20.68 51.97
C LEU A 44 7.11 -21.71 51.50
N ALA A 45 5.83 -21.47 51.80
CA ALA A 45 4.71 -22.35 51.47
C ALA A 45 4.06 -22.06 50.11
N LEU A 46 4.35 -20.93 49.46
CA LEU A 46 3.72 -20.55 48.20
C LEU A 46 4.01 -21.58 47.09
N GLY A 47 2.96 -22.06 46.42
CA GLY A 47 3.04 -23.06 45.35
C GLY A 47 3.48 -24.47 45.79
N ARG A 48 3.68 -24.71 47.09
CA ARG A 48 4.15 -26.01 47.61
C ARG A 48 3.03 -27.05 47.68
N PRO A 49 3.34 -28.36 47.63
CA PRO A 49 2.32 -29.40 47.78
C PRO A 49 1.64 -29.36 49.15
N ALA A 50 0.32 -29.18 49.15
CA ALA A 50 -0.52 -29.23 50.34
C ALA A 50 -1.36 -30.52 50.42
N THR A 51 -1.53 -31.04 51.62
CA THR A 51 -2.32 -32.25 51.95
C THR A 51 -3.19 -32.00 53.16
N ALA A 52 -4.29 -32.77 53.32
CA ALA A 52 -5.21 -32.61 54.44
C ALA A 52 -5.73 -33.95 54.95
N GLY A 53 -6.23 -33.96 56.20
CA GLY A 53 -6.91 -35.12 56.81
C GLY A 53 -8.24 -35.49 56.15
N GLY A 54 -8.76 -34.59 55.31
CA GLY A 54 -9.92 -34.76 54.45
C GLY A 54 -10.16 -33.49 53.63
N SER A 55 -11.00 -33.54 52.61
CA SER A 55 -11.44 -32.35 51.88
C SER A 55 -12.85 -32.53 51.34
N HIS A 56 -13.63 -31.47 51.28
CA HIS A 56 -14.82 -31.39 50.43
C HIS A 56 -14.36 -31.31 48.97
N GLY A 57 -14.98 -32.06 48.05
CA GLY A 57 -14.42 -32.29 46.70
C GLY A 57 -14.20 -31.04 45.83
N ALA A 58 -14.91 -29.95 46.11
CA ALA A 58 -14.75 -28.66 45.42
C ALA A 58 -13.67 -27.74 46.04
N TYR A 59 -13.16 -28.07 47.23
CA TYR A 59 -12.32 -27.22 48.07
C TYR A 59 -11.07 -27.98 48.57
N PRO A 60 -10.15 -28.37 47.66
CA PRO A 60 -8.99 -29.20 47.98
C PRO A 60 -7.91 -28.47 48.79
N ALA A 61 -7.03 -29.23 49.43
CA ALA A 61 -5.93 -28.72 50.23
C ALA A 61 -4.98 -27.78 49.46
N GLY A 62 -4.77 -28.00 48.15
CA GLY A 62 -3.90 -27.16 47.31
C GLY A 62 -4.28 -25.68 47.26
N ASN A 63 -5.55 -25.35 47.56
CA ASN A 63 -6.03 -23.98 47.64
C ASN A 63 -5.40 -23.21 48.81
N THR A 64 -4.78 -23.84 49.81
CA THR A 64 -4.15 -23.12 50.94
C THR A 64 -2.75 -22.58 50.62
N THR A 65 -2.28 -22.76 49.39
CA THR A 65 -0.90 -22.47 48.97
C THR A 65 -0.86 -21.95 47.53
N ASP A 66 -2.00 -21.57 46.94
CA ASP A 66 -2.10 -21.14 45.54
C ASP A 66 -1.80 -19.63 45.35
N GLY A 67 -1.75 -18.86 46.45
CA GLY A 67 -1.47 -17.43 46.46
C GLY A 67 -2.70 -16.55 46.20
N THR A 68 -3.91 -17.11 46.29
CA THR A 68 -5.16 -16.35 46.17
C THR A 68 -6.11 -16.56 47.35
N GLN A 69 -6.25 -15.51 48.15
CA GLN A 69 -7.25 -15.43 49.22
C GLN A 69 -8.72 -15.57 48.74
N ALA A 70 -8.99 -15.67 47.43
CA ALA A 70 -10.32 -15.91 46.89
C ALA A 70 -10.74 -17.40 46.88
N THR A 71 -9.78 -18.34 46.92
CA THR A 71 -10.06 -19.77 47.01
C THR A 71 -10.01 -20.23 48.48
N TYR A 72 -10.38 -21.49 48.75
CA TYR A 72 -10.20 -22.08 50.08
C TYR A 72 -10.22 -23.61 50.07
N TRP A 73 -9.58 -24.21 51.07
CA TRP A 73 -9.77 -25.59 51.50
C TRP A 73 -10.92 -25.69 52.51
N GLU A 74 -11.71 -26.76 52.42
CA GLU A 74 -12.71 -27.14 53.42
C GLU A 74 -12.57 -28.62 53.78
N GLY A 75 -12.45 -28.94 55.07
CA GLY A 75 -12.48 -30.32 55.57
C GLY A 75 -13.90 -30.93 55.59
N PRO A 76 -14.06 -32.24 55.81
CA PRO A 76 -15.38 -32.88 55.84
C PRO A 76 -16.28 -32.32 56.96
N ALA A 77 -17.51 -31.97 56.62
CA ALA A 77 -18.48 -31.41 57.56
C ALA A 77 -18.69 -32.30 58.80
N GLY A 78 -18.85 -31.67 59.97
CA GLY A 78 -19.04 -32.31 61.27
C GLY A 78 -17.84 -33.09 61.82
N SER A 79 -16.72 -33.16 61.10
CA SER A 79 -15.66 -34.17 61.32
C SER A 79 -14.43 -33.63 62.08
N PHE A 80 -14.61 -32.79 63.11
CA PHE A 80 -13.48 -32.27 63.89
C PHE A 80 -12.82 -33.37 64.77
N PRO A 81 -11.48 -33.34 64.97
CA PRO A 81 -10.54 -32.40 64.38
C PRO A 81 -10.19 -32.70 62.93
N GLN A 82 -9.84 -31.66 62.17
CA GLN A 82 -9.31 -31.74 60.82
C GLN A 82 -7.95 -31.03 60.75
N TRP A 83 -7.16 -31.33 59.72
CA TRP A 83 -5.88 -30.67 59.51
C TRP A 83 -5.58 -30.47 58.02
N VAL A 84 -4.81 -29.41 57.73
CA VAL A 84 -4.17 -29.14 56.44
C VAL A 84 -2.68 -28.89 56.68
N GLN A 85 -1.83 -29.28 55.74
CA GLN A 85 -0.38 -29.29 55.88
C GLN A 85 0.30 -28.99 54.54
N VAL A 86 1.36 -28.19 54.58
CA VAL A 86 2.28 -27.96 53.46
C VAL A 86 3.59 -28.73 53.65
N ASP A 87 4.19 -29.23 52.55
CA ASP A 87 5.58 -29.71 52.49
C ASP A 87 6.48 -28.61 51.89
N LEU A 88 7.37 -28.03 52.71
CA LEU A 88 8.34 -27.01 52.27
C LEU A 88 9.46 -27.59 51.38
N GLY A 89 9.50 -28.92 51.18
CA GLY A 89 10.46 -29.66 50.36
C GLY A 89 11.71 -30.09 51.13
N GLU A 90 12.16 -29.28 52.07
CA GLU A 90 13.24 -29.55 53.00
C GLU A 90 12.99 -28.80 54.32
N ALA A 91 13.83 -29.03 55.34
CA ALA A 91 13.65 -28.42 56.64
C ALA A 91 14.15 -26.96 56.62
N ARG A 92 13.39 -26.06 57.25
CA ARG A 92 13.62 -24.62 57.31
C ARG A 92 13.31 -24.10 58.72
N ASP A 93 14.04 -23.09 59.16
CA ASP A 93 13.73 -22.37 60.38
C ASP A 93 12.51 -21.48 60.17
N VAL A 94 11.34 -21.96 60.57
CA VAL A 94 10.07 -21.22 60.49
C VAL A 94 9.94 -20.31 61.71
N GLU A 95 9.64 -19.03 61.48
CA GLU A 95 9.52 -18.01 62.52
C GLU A 95 8.09 -17.48 62.68
N ARG A 96 7.34 -17.39 61.57
CA ARG A 96 5.96 -16.88 61.55
C ARG A 96 5.10 -17.67 60.59
N VAL A 97 3.85 -17.92 60.96
CA VAL A 97 2.83 -18.47 60.07
C VAL A 97 1.65 -17.53 59.99
N VAL A 98 1.17 -17.22 58.79
CA VAL A 98 -0.02 -16.40 58.58
C VAL A 98 -1.12 -17.25 57.96
N LEU A 99 -2.30 -17.18 58.58
CA LEU A 99 -3.48 -17.95 58.23
C LEU A 99 -4.58 -16.99 57.75
N LYS A 100 -5.22 -17.30 56.63
CA LYS A 100 -6.30 -16.46 56.07
C LYS A 100 -7.59 -17.24 55.83
N LEU A 101 -8.71 -16.51 55.82
CA LEU A 101 -9.96 -16.91 55.17
C LEU A 101 -10.30 -15.88 54.08
N PRO A 102 -11.23 -16.16 53.15
CA PRO A 102 -11.62 -15.19 52.14
C PRO A 102 -12.03 -13.84 52.75
N ALA A 103 -11.47 -12.76 52.23
CA ALA A 103 -11.47 -11.45 52.90
C ALA A 103 -12.88 -10.89 53.19
N GLY A 104 -13.87 -11.26 52.37
CA GLY A 104 -15.27 -10.85 52.52
C GLY A 104 -16.16 -11.75 53.40
N TRP A 105 -15.63 -12.83 53.98
CA TRP A 105 -16.40 -13.72 54.87
C TRP A 105 -16.70 -13.07 56.24
N GLU A 106 -17.78 -13.52 56.87
CA GLU A 106 -18.23 -13.00 58.16
C GLU A 106 -17.29 -13.36 59.32
N SER A 107 -17.22 -12.48 60.32
CA SER A 107 -16.32 -12.67 61.47
C SER A 107 -16.64 -13.95 62.23
N ARG A 108 -15.62 -14.74 62.51
CA ARG A 108 -15.72 -16.06 63.14
C ARG A 108 -14.45 -16.41 63.91
N SER A 109 -14.53 -17.43 64.77
CA SER A 109 -13.38 -17.99 65.47
C SER A 109 -13.14 -19.43 65.04
N GLN A 110 -11.88 -19.79 64.78
CA GLN A 110 -11.47 -21.20 64.65
C GLN A 110 -10.52 -21.57 65.78
N THR A 111 -10.79 -22.68 66.46
CA THR A 111 -9.91 -23.22 67.50
C THR A 111 -8.89 -24.13 66.83
N LEU A 112 -7.63 -23.73 66.81
CA LEU A 112 -6.56 -24.41 66.07
C LEU A 112 -5.25 -24.44 66.86
N SER A 113 -4.35 -25.34 66.45
CA SER A 113 -2.95 -25.41 66.89
C SER A 113 -2.05 -25.56 65.67
N LEU A 114 -0.88 -24.93 65.67
CA LEU A 114 0.15 -25.14 64.65
C LEU A 114 1.09 -26.28 65.07
N ARG A 115 1.49 -27.13 64.13
CA ARG A 115 2.41 -28.25 64.36
C ARG A 115 3.49 -28.33 63.29
N GLY A 116 4.68 -28.76 63.68
CA GLY A 116 5.86 -28.91 62.84
C GLY A 116 6.40 -30.33 62.86
N SER A 117 7.01 -30.75 61.75
CA SER A 117 7.69 -32.03 61.59
C SER A 117 8.80 -31.92 60.54
N THR A 118 9.91 -32.61 60.75
CA THR A 118 10.99 -32.76 59.75
C THR A 118 10.82 -34.02 58.89
N ASP A 119 10.04 -35.01 59.34
CA ASP A 119 9.87 -36.33 58.71
C ASP A 119 8.45 -36.58 58.12
N GLY A 120 7.49 -35.70 58.39
CA GLY A 120 6.11 -35.78 57.87
C GLY A 120 5.20 -36.78 58.63
N SER A 121 5.71 -37.42 59.68
CA SER A 121 5.03 -38.44 60.48
C SER A 121 4.97 -38.09 61.98
N THR A 122 6.05 -37.56 62.55
CA THR A 122 6.19 -37.18 63.96
C THR A 122 6.02 -35.68 64.10
N PHE A 123 4.93 -35.22 64.72
CA PHE A 123 4.60 -33.79 64.84
C PHE A 123 4.74 -33.28 66.28
N ARG A 124 5.50 -32.18 66.44
CA ARG A 124 5.54 -31.37 67.67
C ARG A 124 4.63 -30.14 67.52
N ALA A 125 4.15 -29.58 68.64
CA ALA A 125 3.44 -28.31 68.61
C ALA A 125 4.43 -27.17 68.35
N LEU A 126 4.04 -26.22 67.50
CA LEU A 126 4.72 -24.94 67.29
C LEU A 126 3.93 -23.81 67.97
N ASP A 127 2.59 -23.87 67.88
CA ASP A 127 1.67 -23.01 68.61
C ASP A 127 0.61 -23.86 69.33
N ALA A 128 0.26 -23.48 70.55
CA ALA A 128 -0.68 -24.20 71.40
C ALA A 128 -2.12 -24.05 70.89
N SER A 129 -3.00 -25.00 71.23
CA SER A 129 -4.38 -24.93 70.75
C SER A 129 -5.16 -23.78 71.40
N ALA A 130 -5.62 -22.83 70.59
CA ALA A 130 -6.35 -21.66 71.03
C ALA A 130 -7.42 -21.20 70.00
N PRO A 131 -8.49 -20.51 70.44
CA PRO A 131 -9.40 -19.83 69.53
C PRO A 131 -8.69 -18.64 68.85
N ARG A 132 -8.70 -18.62 67.52
CA ARG A 132 -8.17 -17.54 66.67
C ARG A 132 -9.33 -16.83 65.97
N ALA A 133 -9.45 -15.52 66.19
CA ALA A 133 -10.52 -14.71 65.64
C ALA A 133 -10.17 -14.17 64.25
N PHE A 134 -10.91 -14.62 63.24
CA PHE A 134 -10.91 -14.11 61.88
C PHE A 134 -11.96 -13.00 61.76
N ASP A 135 -11.51 -11.86 61.24
CA ASP A 135 -12.26 -10.60 61.25
C ASP A 135 -12.06 -9.89 59.91
N PRO A 136 -13.12 -9.64 59.12
CA PRO A 136 -12.99 -9.00 57.82
C PRO A 136 -12.46 -7.55 57.91
N ALA A 137 -12.56 -6.87 59.07
CA ALA A 137 -11.90 -5.58 59.29
C ALA A 137 -10.36 -5.68 59.31
N ARG A 138 -9.82 -6.89 59.46
CA ARG A 138 -8.40 -7.26 59.32
C ARG A 138 -8.20 -8.26 58.17
N ALA A 139 -9.00 -8.11 57.11
CA ALA A 139 -9.00 -8.95 55.92
C ALA A 139 -9.01 -10.46 56.24
N ASN A 140 -9.74 -10.89 57.29
CA ASN A 140 -9.77 -12.27 57.76
C ASN A 140 -8.38 -12.93 57.86
N THR A 141 -7.40 -12.22 58.43
CA THR A 141 -6.02 -12.67 58.58
C THR A 141 -5.63 -12.85 60.05
N VAL A 142 -4.90 -13.93 60.35
CA VAL A 142 -4.33 -14.25 61.67
C VAL A 142 -2.86 -14.59 61.50
N ALA A 143 -1.96 -13.78 62.08
CA ALA A 143 -0.55 -14.13 62.22
C ALA A 143 -0.28 -14.90 63.51
N LEU A 144 0.64 -15.85 63.45
CA LEU A 144 1.15 -16.67 64.54
C LEU A 144 2.68 -16.58 64.51
N ASP A 145 3.24 -15.66 65.28
CA ASP A 145 4.69 -15.57 65.51
C ASP A 145 5.10 -16.66 66.52
N LEU A 146 6.24 -17.33 66.29
CA LEU A 146 6.74 -18.39 67.16
C LEU A 146 7.70 -17.84 68.22
N ASP A 147 7.68 -18.40 69.42
CA ASP A 147 8.56 -17.99 70.55
C ASP A 147 10.07 -18.12 70.23
N ALA A 148 10.42 -18.96 69.25
CA ALA A 148 11.74 -19.10 68.66
C ALA A 148 11.61 -19.73 67.24
N PRO A 149 12.59 -19.54 66.35
CA PRO A 149 12.64 -20.22 65.05
C PRO A 149 12.59 -21.75 65.22
N ALA A 150 11.85 -22.42 64.33
CA ALA A 150 11.55 -23.82 64.46
C ALA A 150 11.86 -24.61 63.18
N ASP A 151 13.01 -25.28 63.16
CA ASP A 151 13.41 -26.24 62.11
C ASP A 151 12.29 -27.26 61.80
N THR A 152 11.64 -27.08 60.65
CA THR A 152 10.51 -27.90 60.21
C THR A 152 10.44 -27.95 58.69
N ARG A 153 10.10 -29.12 58.15
CA ARG A 153 9.80 -29.32 56.73
C ARG A 153 8.30 -29.29 56.45
N TYR A 154 7.51 -29.74 57.41
CA TYR A 154 6.07 -29.90 57.29
C TYR A 154 5.36 -29.03 58.31
N VAL A 155 4.61 -28.03 57.84
CA VAL A 155 3.82 -27.15 58.69
C VAL A 155 2.35 -27.57 58.58
N ARG A 156 1.74 -27.96 59.71
CA ARG A 156 0.37 -28.48 59.80
C ARG A 156 -0.50 -27.62 60.70
N VAL A 157 -1.57 -27.07 60.15
CA VAL A 157 -2.65 -26.41 60.89
C VAL A 157 -3.66 -27.50 61.32
N HIS A 158 -3.90 -27.64 62.61
CA HIS A 158 -4.80 -28.65 63.17
C HIS A 158 -5.98 -27.97 63.88
N VAL A 159 -7.16 -28.02 63.27
CA VAL A 159 -8.38 -27.30 63.66
C VAL A 159 -9.34 -28.24 64.41
N THR A 160 -9.83 -27.79 65.55
CA THR A 160 -10.72 -28.54 66.47
C THR A 160 -12.13 -27.95 66.57
N GLY A 161 -12.36 -26.76 66.03
CA GLY A 161 -13.70 -26.17 65.92
C GLY A 161 -13.70 -24.88 65.10
N ASN A 162 -14.86 -24.52 64.55
CA ASN A 162 -15.11 -23.29 63.77
C ASN A 162 -16.51 -22.77 64.15
N THR A 163 -16.66 -21.46 64.40
CA THR A 163 -17.95 -20.86 64.76
C THR A 163 -18.80 -20.40 63.58
N GLY A 164 -18.20 -20.21 62.40
CA GLY A 164 -18.91 -19.75 61.19
C GLY A 164 -19.50 -20.89 60.36
N TRP A 165 -18.85 -22.06 60.37
CA TRP A 165 -19.28 -23.24 59.61
C TRP A 165 -18.95 -24.55 60.34
N ASN A 166 -19.63 -25.63 60.01
CA ASN A 166 -19.44 -26.94 60.68
C ASN A 166 -18.25 -27.75 60.13
N ALA A 167 -17.27 -27.11 59.51
CA ALA A 167 -16.04 -27.70 58.98
C ALA A 167 -14.82 -26.82 59.28
N ALA A 168 -13.62 -27.39 59.23
CA ALA A 168 -12.39 -26.61 59.20
C ALA A 168 -12.21 -25.98 57.82
N GLN A 169 -11.83 -24.71 57.75
CA GLN A 169 -11.66 -23.96 56.49
C GLN A 169 -10.40 -23.10 56.55
N LEU A 170 -9.72 -22.92 55.42
CA LEU A 170 -8.56 -22.03 55.30
C LEU A 170 -8.40 -21.56 53.84
N SER A 171 -8.15 -20.28 53.58
CA SER A 171 -7.78 -19.79 52.24
C SER A 171 -6.28 -19.76 52.01
N GLU A 172 -5.47 -19.39 53.01
CA GLU A 172 -4.00 -19.39 52.87
C GLU A 172 -3.32 -19.92 54.13
N LEU A 173 -2.23 -20.65 53.90
CA LEU A 173 -1.22 -21.09 54.87
C LEU A 173 0.13 -20.52 54.41
N GLU A 174 0.43 -19.31 54.84
CA GLU A 174 1.69 -18.64 54.54
C GLU A 174 2.71 -18.97 55.63
N VAL A 175 3.94 -19.32 55.25
CA VAL A 175 4.99 -19.75 56.18
C VAL A 175 6.23 -18.91 55.92
N TYR A 176 6.73 -18.23 56.95
CA TYR A 176 7.84 -17.29 56.86
C TYR A 176 8.99 -17.69 57.80
N GLY A 177 10.21 -17.41 57.36
CA GLY A 177 11.45 -17.66 58.09
C GLY A 177 12.66 -17.36 57.21
N ASP A 178 13.86 -17.61 57.73
CA ASP A 178 15.12 -17.31 57.03
C ASP A 178 15.30 -18.20 55.78
N ASP A 179 15.09 -17.65 54.58
CA ASP A 179 15.51 -18.25 53.30
C ASP A 179 16.99 -17.90 52.99
N VAL A 180 17.82 -17.88 54.03
CA VAL A 180 19.20 -17.39 53.97
C VAL A 180 20.15 -18.49 53.52
N VAL A 181 20.08 -18.81 52.22
CA VAL A 181 21.30 -19.11 51.48
C VAL A 181 21.85 -17.77 51.02
N THR A 182 22.74 -17.16 51.82
CA THR A 182 23.57 -16.04 51.35
C THR A 182 24.59 -16.57 50.34
N GLU A 183 24.14 -16.81 49.12
CA GLU A 183 25.03 -16.79 47.96
C GLU A 183 25.72 -15.41 47.90
N PRO A 184 27.02 -15.35 47.55
CA PRO A 184 27.73 -14.09 47.44
C PRO A 184 27.07 -13.16 46.40
N PRO A 185 27.23 -11.82 46.52
CA PRO A 185 26.71 -10.90 45.51
C PRO A 185 27.24 -11.30 44.12
N PRO A 186 26.37 -11.40 43.11
CA PRO A 186 26.71 -12.03 41.84
C PRO A 186 27.83 -11.28 41.13
N THR A 187 28.92 -11.99 40.85
CA THR A 187 30.05 -11.48 40.07
C THR A 187 29.83 -11.81 38.59
N GLY A 188 29.81 -10.79 37.73
CA GLY A 188 29.64 -10.94 36.29
C GLY A 188 29.29 -9.62 35.61
N THR A 189 29.17 -9.65 34.29
CA THR A 189 28.65 -8.53 33.47
C THR A 189 27.18 -8.77 33.13
N ASN A 190 26.43 -7.71 32.82
CA ASN A 190 25.09 -7.86 32.25
C ASN A 190 25.21 -8.34 30.79
N LEU A 191 24.87 -9.59 30.54
CA LEU A 191 24.91 -10.25 29.23
C LEU A 191 23.64 -10.00 28.40
N ALA A 192 22.57 -9.46 29.00
CA ALA A 192 21.30 -9.19 28.33
C ALA A 192 21.24 -7.83 27.63
N ARG A 193 22.19 -6.93 27.90
CA ARG A 193 22.20 -5.57 27.36
C ARG A 193 22.20 -5.57 25.83
N ASN A 194 21.25 -4.85 25.24
CA ASN A 194 21.01 -4.73 23.79
C ASN A 194 20.80 -6.07 23.06
N LYS A 195 20.61 -7.19 23.78
CA LYS A 195 20.37 -8.49 23.16
C LYS A 195 18.91 -8.65 22.71
N PRO A 196 18.64 -9.45 21.66
CA PRO A 196 17.28 -9.72 21.20
C PRO A 196 16.40 -10.27 22.31
N VAL A 197 15.18 -9.76 22.40
CA VAL A 197 14.23 -10.08 23.46
C VAL A 197 12.81 -10.24 22.91
N GLU A 198 12.16 -11.34 23.27
CA GLU A 198 10.84 -11.75 22.80
C GLU A 198 9.85 -11.80 23.97
N ALA A 199 8.61 -11.37 23.74
CA ALA A 199 7.54 -11.45 24.72
C ALA A 199 6.28 -12.12 24.15
N THR A 200 5.52 -12.83 24.99
CA THR A 200 4.25 -13.45 24.56
C THR A 200 3.14 -12.44 24.28
N SER A 201 3.30 -11.19 24.73
CA SER A 201 2.42 -10.06 24.45
C SER A 201 3.12 -8.74 24.77
N SER A 202 2.58 -7.62 24.30
CA SER A 202 2.93 -6.27 24.75
C SER A 202 1.67 -5.40 24.73
N VAL A 203 1.63 -4.35 25.55
CA VAL A 203 0.52 -3.38 25.57
C VAL A 203 1.04 -2.00 25.14
N HIS A 204 0.32 -1.35 24.23
CA HIS A 204 0.69 -0.04 23.67
C HIS A 204 2.15 -0.05 23.17
N SER A 205 2.96 0.96 23.55
CA SER A 205 4.39 1.09 23.21
C SER A 205 5.33 0.42 24.22
N TYR A 206 4.80 -0.36 25.18
CA TYR A 206 5.60 -1.04 26.22
C TYR A 206 6.10 -2.39 25.69
N VAL A 207 6.97 -2.32 24.67
CA VAL A 207 7.47 -3.47 23.90
C VAL A 207 8.66 -4.15 24.58
N ALA A 208 8.92 -5.41 24.22
CA ALA A 208 9.94 -6.25 24.83
C ALA A 208 11.35 -5.61 24.85
N ALA A 209 11.75 -4.94 23.76
CA ALA A 209 13.07 -4.30 23.61
C ALA A 209 13.38 -3.25 24.69
N ASN A 210 12.35 -2.62 25.26
CA ASN A 210 12.47 -1.67 26.36
C ASN A 210 12.99 -2.30 27.68
N ALA A 211 13.14 -3.63 27.74
CA ALA A 211 13.63 -4.34 28.91
C ALA A 211 15.12 -4.73 28.82
N THR A 212 15.81 -4.43 27.71
CA THR A 212 17.26 -4.72 27.55
C THR A 212 18.08 -3.51 27.11
N ASP A 213 17.50 -2.31 27.12
CA ASP A 213 18.12 -1.07 26.62
C ASP A 213 19.02 -0.33 27.63
N ASP A 214 19.23 -0.89 28.84
CA ASP A 214 19.94 -0.27 29.98
C ASP A 214 19.25 1.02 30.52
N SER A 215 17.96 1.22 30.25
CA SER A 215 17.15 2.38 30.67
C SER A 215 15.96 1.98 31.53
N THR A 216 16.00 2.35 32.81
CA THR A 216 14.83 2.23 33.71
C THR A 216 13.73 3.27 33.46
N SER A 217 13.86 4.11 32.42
CA SER A 217 12.86 5.13 32.04
C SER A 217 11.83 4.61 31.04
N THR A 218 12.21 3.59 30.28
CA THR A 218 11.43 2.77 29.36
C THR A 218 10.99 1.49 30.08
N TYR A 219 9.98 0.77 29.56
CA TYR A 219 9.60 -0.54 30.09
C TYR A 219 8.76 -1.38 29.11
N TRP A 220 8.77 -2.69 29.32
CA TRP A 220 7.83 -3.66 28.74
C TRP A 220 6.65 -3.92 29.68
N GLU A 221 5.44 -4.10 29.14
CA GLU A 221 4.24 -4.55 29.86
C GLU A 221 3.44 -5.60 29.08
N ALA A 222 3.15 -6.73 29.74
CA ALA A 222 2.32 -7.79 29.18
C ALA A 222 0.81 -7.47 29.21
N ALA A 223 0.04 -8.07 28.31
CA ALA A 223 -1.41 -7.92 28.25
C ALA A 223 -2.20 -8.70 29.34
N GLY A 224 -1.52 -9.54 30.12
CA GLY A 224 -2.12 -10.35 31.18
C GLY A 224 -1.15 -11.40 31.74
N HIS A 225 -1.70 -12.44 32.37
CA HIS A 225 -0.94 -13.55 32.95
C HIS A 225 -1.52 -14.92 32.55
N PRO A 226 -0.68 -15.97 32.39
CA PRO A 226 0.79 -15.92 32.45
C PRO A 226 1.40 -15.22 31.22
N ALA A 227 2.55 -14.60 31.40
CA ALA A 227 3.31 -13.97 30.32
C ALA A 227 4.80 -14.29 30.41
N ASP A 228 5.45 -14.47 29.26
CA ASP A 228 6.88 -14.72 29.18
C ASP A 228 7.61 -13.53 28.54
N LEU A 229 8.81 -13.23 29.04
CA LEU A 229 9.81 -12.34 28.46
C LEU A 229 11.14 -13.11 28.37
N THR A 230 11.68 -13.31 27.17
CA THR A 230 12.85 -14.16 26.89
C THR A 230 13.94 -13.36 26.23
N VAL A 231 15.14 -13.33 26.82
CA VAL A 231 16.35 -12.75 26.21
C VAL A 231 17.20 -13.87 25.61
N LYS A 232 17.67 -13.66 24.38
CA LYS A 232 18.61 -14.54 23.67
C LYS A 232 20.04 -14.01 23.86
N LEU A 233 20.93 -14.77 24.48
CA LEU A 233 22.30 -14.33 24.79
C LEU A 233 23.28 -14.49 23.61
N GLY A 234 22.90 -15.23 22.57
CA GLY A 234 23.78 -15.65 21.44
C GLY A 234 24.34 -17.04 21.70
N ALA A 235 25.35 -17.13 22.58
CA ALA A 235 25.96 -18.39 23.01
C ALA A 235 25.58 -18.79 24.45
N ASP A 236 25.89 -20.03 24.82
CA ASP A 236 25.82 -20.52 26.20
C ASP A 236 26.64 -19.63 27.16
N ALA A 237 26.04 -19.23 28.28
CA ALA A 237 26.68 -18.47 29.35
C ALA A 237 26.47 -19.14 30.71
N ASP A 238 27.50 -19.10 31.56
CA ASP A 238 27.41 -19.52 32.97
C ASP A 238 26.79 -18.37 33.77
N VAL A 239 25.48 -18.48 34.07
CA VAL A 239 24.70 -17.43 34.75
C VAL A 239 24.74 -17.58 36.28
N SER A 240 24.86 -16.46 36.98
CA SER A 240 24.94 -16.37 38.46
C SER A 240 23.80 -15.57 39.09
N ALA A 241 23.17 -14.63 38.36
CA ALA A 241 21.94 -13.99 38.78
C ALA A 241 21.12 -13.44 37.61
N VAL A 242 19.84 -13.18 37.88
CA VAL A 242 19.00 -12.30 37.08
C VAL A 242 18.62 -11.08 37.92
N VAL A 243 18.73 -9.87 37.37
CA VAL A 243 18.25 -8.65 38.01
C VAL A 243 17.05 -8.14 37.22
N VAL A 244 15.93 -7.94 37.90
CA VAL A 244 14.72 -7.35 37.33
C VAL A 244 14.52 -5.99 37.98
N LYS A 245 14.34 -4.95 37.17
CA LYS A 245 14.07 -3.59 37.64
C LYS A 245 12.73 -3.10 37.10
N LEU A 246 12.07 -2.25 37.87
CA LEU A 246 11.02 -1.35 37.41
C LEU A 246 11.55 0.09 37.44
N ASN A 247 10.80 1.02 36.88
CA ASN A 247 11.13 2.43 36.95
C ASN A 247 11.19 2.89 38.44
N PRO A 248 12.27 3.55 38.89
CA PRO A 248 12.45 3.93 40.29
C PRO A 248 11.63 5.15 40.74
N ASP A 249 10.90 5.83 39.84
CA ASP A 249 10.04 6.96 40.20
C ASP A 249 9.00 6.55 41.26
N PRO A 250 8.80 7.32 42.35
CA PRO A 250 7.80 7.03 43.38
C PRO A 250 6.36 6.83 42.90
N VAL A 251 6.00 7.27 41.69
CA VAL A 251 4.70 6.96 41.04
C VAL A 251 4.55 5.45 40.80
N TRP A 252 5.67 4.72 40.62
CA TRP A 252 5.72 3.27 40.60
C TRP A 252 5.65 2.70 42.01
N SER A 253 4.47 2.84 42.63
CA SER A 253 4.18 2.38 43.99
C SER A 253 4.63 0.93 44.23
N ALA A 254 5.03 0.66 45.47
CA ALA A 254 5.49 -0.67 45.90
C ALA A 254 4.49 -1.76 45.49
N ARG A 255 5.00 -2.83 44.90
CA ARG A 255 4.21 -3.92 44.31
C ARG A 255 4.97 -5.24 44.37
N THR A 256 4.25 -6.33 44.20
CA THR A 256 4.81 -7.68 44.16
C THR A 256 4.55 -8.28 42.79
N GLN A 257 5.58 -8.87 42.19
CA GLN A 257 5.42 -9.69 40.97
C GLN A 257 5.79 -11.14 41.27
N SER A 258 4.95 -12.07 40.82
CA SER A 258 5.20 -13.51 40.96
C SER A 258 5.94 -14.02 39.73
N ILE A 259 7.22 -14.37 39.90
CA ILE A 259 8.17 -14.62 38.80
C ILE A 259 8.79 -16.02 38.96
N GLN A 260 8.86 -16.77 37.86
CA GLN A 260 9.76 -17.92 37.70
C GLN A 260 10.88 -17.56 36.73
N VAL A 261 12.11 -17.99 37.03
CA VAL A 261 13.25 -17.84 36.10
C VAL A 261 13.52 -19.17 35.44
N LEU A 262 13.42 -19.18 34.12
CA LEU A 262 13.62 -20.32 33.24
C LEU A 262 14.87 -20.08 32.38
N GLY A 263 15.48 -21.16 31.90
CA GLY A 263 16.62 -21.07 30.99
C GLY A 263 16.73 -22.28 30.07
N ARG A 264 17.34 -22.06 28.91
CA ARG A 264 17.51 -23.04 27.84
C ARG A 264 18.95 -23.00 27.35
N ALA A 265 19.58 -24.15 27.21
CA ALA A 265 20.93 -24.28 26.67
C ALA A 265 20.93 -24.25 25.14
N GLN A 266 22.07 -23.92 24.55
CA GLN A 266 22.19 -23.82 23.10
C GLN A 266 21.85 -25.14 22.39
N GLY A 267 20.97 -25.08 21.39
CA GLY A 267 20.52 -26.25 20.61
C GLY A 267 19.42 -27.09 21.27
N GLU A 268 19.04 -26.82 22.53
CA GLU A 268 17.90 -27.49 23.17
C GLU A 268 16.56 -26.82 22.79
N SER A 269 15.46 -27.58 22.73
CA SER A 269 14.14 -27.02 22.44
C SER A 269 13.44 -26.41 23.68
N ASP A 270 13.66 -27.03 24.84
CA ASP A 270 12.81 -26.88 26.02
C ASP A 270 13.44 -26.00 27.11
N PHE A 271 12.63 -25.21 27.80
CA PHE A 271 13.05 -24.41 28.95
C PHE A 271 13.04 -25.22 30.25
N THR A 272 14.13 -25.14 31.02
CA THR A 272 14.26 -25.73 32.36
C THR A 272 14.19 -24.65 33.45
N SER A 273 13.91 -25.02 34.70
CA SER A 273 13.74 -24.04 35.79
C SER A 273 15.05 -23.72 36.49
N LEU A 274 15.57 -22.50 36.29
CA LEU A 274 16.76 -21.97 36.99
C LEU A 274 16.43 -21.46 38.40
N ARG A 275 15.24 -20.84 38.57
CA ARG A 275 14.66 -20.51 39.88
C ARG A 275 13.19 -20.90 39.87
N ALA A 276 12.73 -21.57 40.91
CA ALA A 276 11.31 -21.83 41.11
C ALA A 276 10.51 -20.51 41.22
N ARG A 277 9.19 -20.59 40.95
CA ARG A 277 8.28 -19.45 41.10
C ARG A 277 8.33 -18.93 42.54
N ALA A 278 8.52 -17.62 42.70
CA ALA A 278 8.40 -16.93 43.98
C ALA A 278 7.83 -15.51 43.77
N ASP A 279 7.36 -14.93 44.86
CA ASP A 279 6.84 -13.56 44.89
C ASP A 279 7.95 -12.58 45.28
N TYR A 280 8.23 -11.62 44.41
CA TYR A 280 9.29 -10.64 44.59
C TYR A 280 8.70 -9.24 44.80
N SER A 281 9.09 -8.59 45.90
CA SER A 281 8.66 -7.24 46.25
C SER A 281 9.56 -6.18 45.62
N PHE A 282 8.94 -5.28 44.86
CA PHE A 282 9.55 -4.09 44.28
C PHE A 282 9.10 -2.87 45.09
N SER A 283 10.04 -2.03 45.51
CA SER A 283 9.75 -0.79 46.25
C SER A 283 10.63 0.36 45.75
N PRO A 284 10.09 1.58 45.55
CA PRO A 284 10.90 2.77 45.29
C PRO A 284 11.95 3.06 46.38
N GLY A 285 11.74 2.57 47.61
CA GLY A 285 12.73 2.67 48.70
C GLY A 285 13.93 1.73 48.55
N THR A 286 13.91 0.83 47.57
CA THR A 286 14.99 -0.10 47.19
C THR A 286 15.21 -0.05 45.67
N ASP A 287 15.14 1.15 45.09
CA ASP A 287 15.34 1.46 43.67
C ASP A 287 14.52 0.56 42.71
N ASN A 288 13.35 0.07 43.16
CA ASN A 288 12.48 -0.83 42.42
C ASN A 288 13.25 -1.99 41.74
N THR A 289 14.25 -2.54 42.43
CA THR A 289 15.18 -3.55 41.90
C THR A 289 15.11 -4.83 42.72
N VAL A 290 15.09 -5.98 42.03
CA VAL A 290 15.15 -7.33 42.60
C VAL A 290 16.27 -8.11 41.94
N THR A 291 17.14 -8.73 42.74
CA THR A 291 18.18 -9.66 42.28
C THR A 291 17.81 -11.09 42.67
N VAL A 292 17.73 -11.98 41.69
CA VAL A 292 17.40 -13.41 41.84
C VAL A 292 18.66 -14.24 41.54
N PRO A 293 19.31 -14.84 42.55
CA PRO A 293 20.43 -15.75 42.33
C PRO A 293 19.99 -16.99 41.54
N VAL A 294 20.73 -17.33 40.49
CA VAL A 294 20.49 -18.52 39.65
C VAL A 294 21.80 -19.24 39.40
N THR A 295 21.72 -20.48 38.91
CA THR A 295 22.90 -21.22 38.45
C THR A 295 22.51 -22.11 37.29
N GLY A 296 23.25 -22.00 36.19
CA GLY A 296 23.05 -22.82 35.00
C GLY A 296 23.96 -22.35 33.87
N ARG A 297 24.10 -23.20 32.85
CA ARG A 297 24.68 -22.82 31.56
C ARG A 297 23.55 -22.76 30.54
N VAL A 298 23.33 -21.59 29.95
CA VAL A 298 22.15 -21.29 29.13
C VAL A 298 22.46 -20.26 28.04
N SER A 299 21.85 -20.41 26.87
CA SER A 299 21.86 -19.41 25.78
C SER A 299 20.62 -18.52 25.79
N ASP A 300 19.50 -18.96 26.38
CA ASP A 300 18.32 -18.12 26.59
C ASP A 300 17.92 -18.06 28.08
N VAL A 301 17.48 -16.90 28.53
CA VAL A 301 16.89 -16.71 29.87
C VAL A 301 15.49 -16.12 29.75
N ARG A 302 14.52 -16.76 30.41
CA ARG A 302 13.11 -16.38 30.37
C ARG A 302 12.57 -16.05 31.76
N LEU A 303 11.98 -14.89 31.90
CA LEU A 303 11.10 -14.53 33.01
C LEU A 303 9.67 -14.97 32.66
N ARG A 304 9.03 -15.75 33.54
CA ARG A 304 7.59 -16.07 33.45
C ARG A 304 6.84 -15.43 34.61
N PHE A 305 5.89 -14.56 34.28
CA PHE A 305 5.09 -13.76 35.21
C PHE A 305 3.70 -14.36 35.43
N PHE A 306 3.32 -14.56 36.69
CA PHE A 306 2.03 -15.14 37.08
C PHE A 306 1.07 -14.15 37.74
N SER A 307 1.59 -13.07 38.33
CA SER A 307 0.81 -11.96 38.88
C SER A 307 1.66 -10.70 39.02
N ASN A 308 1.01 -9.54 39.07
CA ASN A 308 1.58 -8.25 39.43
C ASN A 308 0.52 -7.49 40.26
N THR A 309 0.87 -6.98 41.45
CA THR A 309 -0.10 -6.24 42.28
C THR A 309 -0.26 -4.77 41.89
N GLY A 310 0.56 -4.25 40.96
CA GLY A 310 0.54 -2.85 40.50
C GLY A 310 0.00 -2.62 39.08
N ALA A 311 -0.22 -3.67 38.27
CA ALA A 311 -0.68 -3.58 36.88
C ALA A 311 -1.34 -4.91 36.45
N PRO A 312 -2.15 -4.95 35.36
CA PRO A 312 -2.84 -6.17 34.94
C PRO A 312 -1.94 -7.26 34.33
N GLY A 313 -0.70 -6.92 33.97
CA GLY A 313 0.30 -7.86 33.45
C GLY A 313 1.68 -7.68 34.09
N GLY A 314 2.62 -8.55 33.72
CA GLY A 314 4.02 -8.43 34.12
C GLY A 314 4.66 -7.17 33.53
N GLN A 315 5.50 -6.51 34.31
CA GLN A 315 6.21 -5.29 33.89
C GLN A 315 7.72 -5.45 34.15
N VAL A 316 8.55 -4.96 33.22
CA VAL A 316 10.01 -4.92 33.37
C VAL A 316 10.56 -3.67 32.69
N ALA A 317 11.28 -2.84 33.45
CA ALA A 317 12.01 -1.68 32.92
C ALA A 317 13.46 -2.03 32.53
N GLU A 318 14.07 -3.02 33.17
CA GLU A 318 15.39 -3.55 32.79
C GLU A 318 15.52 -4.99 33.29
N PHE A 319 15.94 -5.90 32.40
CA PHE A 319 16.17 -7.32 32.63
C PHE A 319 17.66 -7.60 32.41
N GLN A 320 18.39 -7.77 33.50
CA GLN A 320 19.83 -8.05 33.47
C GLN A 320 20.06 -9.55 33.69
N VAL A 321 20.89 -10.16 32.84
CA VAL A 321 21.40 -11.52 33.05
C VAL A 321 22.86 -11.39 33.45
N VAL A 322 23.17 -11.70 34.71
CA VAL A 322 24.53 -11.56 35.26
C VAL A 322 25.22 -12.91 35.21
N GLY A 323 26.39 -12.95 34.58
CA GLY A 323 27.18 -14.18 34.43
C GLY A 323 28.51 -13.94 33.73
N ALA A 324 29.08 -15.04 33.23
CA ALA A 324 30.21 -15.04 32.30
C ALA A 324 29.81 -15.82 31.03
N ALA A 325 30.02 -15.23 29.85
CA ALA A 325 29.86 -15.95 28.59
C ALA A 325 30.83 -17.13 28.52
N ALA A 326 30.40 -18.27 27.97
CA ALA A 326 31.34 -19.35 27.67
C ALA A 326 32.25 -18.93 26.49
N PRO A 327 33.43 -19.57 26.31
CA PRO A 327 34.26 -19.33 25.15
C PRO A 327 33.53 -19.71 23.85
N ALA A 328 33.28 -18.72 23.00
CA ALA A 328 32.69 -18.85 21.66
C ALA A 328 33.43 -17.93 20.66
N PRO A 329 33.31 -18.18 19.34
CA PRO A 329 33.77 -17.25 18.29
C PRO A 329 32.93 -15.97 18.24
N ASP A 330 33.40 -14.99 17.46
CA ASP A 330 32.77 -13.67 17.23
C ASP A 330 33.30 -13.09 15.89
N LEU A 331 32.62 -13.38 14.77
CA LEU A 331 33.10 -13.14 13.40
C LEU A 331 32.76 -11.74 12.89
N THR A 332 33.72 -10.82 13.02
CA THR A 332 33.60 -9.44 12.53
C THR A 332 34.15 -9.26 11.11
N VAL A 333 33.47 -8.48 10.26
CA VAL A 333 34.06 -7.99 8.99
C VAL A 333 34.89 -6.73 9.25
N THR A 334 36.21 -6.83 9.09
CA THR A 334 37.20 -5.83 9.50
C THR A 334 37.90 -5.10 8.36
N GLY A 335 37.76 -5.59 7.13
CA GLY A 335 38.25 -4.99 5.88
C GLY A 335 37.26 -5.29 4.75
N LEU A 336 37.18 -4.38 3.77
CA LEU A 336 36.31 -4.52 2.60
C LEU A 336 36.85 -3.62 1.49
N ASP A 337 37.56 -4.21 0.54
CA ASP A 337 38.18 -3.56 -0.62
C ASP A 337 37.74 -4.30 -1.91
N TRP A 338 38.16 -3.85 -3.11
CA TRP A 338 37.78 -4.50 -4.37
C TRP A 338 38.80 -4.31 -5.49
N SER A 339 38.75 -5.23 -6.46
CA SER A 339 39.62 -5.28 -7.64
C SER A 339 38.82 -5.63 -8.90
N PRO A 340 39.02 -4.92 -10.04
CA PRO A 340 39.83 -3.71 -10.22
C PRO A 340 39.34 -2.54 -9.35
N ALA A 341 40.23 -1.60 -9.02
CA ALA A 341 39.88 -0.42 -8.22
C ALA A 341 38.98 0.57 -8.99
N ASP A 342 39.23 0.71 -10.30
CA ASP A 342 38.47 1.50 -11.27
C ASP A 342 37.95 0.57 -12.40
N PRO A 343 36.95 -0.31 -12.13
CA PRO A 343 36.44 -1.26 -13.11
C PRO A 343 35.51 -0.60 -14.12
N SER A 344 35.39 -1.18 -15.31
CA SER A 344 34.34 -0.83 -16.29
C SER A 344 33.21 -1.87 -16.30
N GLU A 345 32.10 -1.56 -16.99
CA GLU A 345 30.91 -2.43 -17.08
C GLU A 345 31.12 -3.81 -17.76
N ARG A 346 32.38 -4.14 -18.11
CA ARG A 346 32.83 -5.44 -18.65
C ARG A 346 33.86 -6.13 -17.78
N ASP A 347 34.40 -5.46 -16.77
CA ASP A 347 35.38 -6.04 -15.86
C ASP A 347 34.64 -6.78 -14.74
N GLU A 348 35.02 -8.04 -14.50
CA GLU A 348 34.54 -8.77 -13.33
C GLU A 348 35.13 -8.14 -12.06
N VAL A 349 34.27 -7.78 -11.11
CA VAL A 349 34.66 -7.19 -9.84
C VAL A 349 34.72 -8.27 -8.77
N THR A 350 35.90 -8.43 -8.17
CA THR A 350 36.11 -9.20 -6.95
C THR A 350 36.15 -8.25 -5.76
N VAL A 351 35.43 -8.59 -4.70
CA VAL A 351 35.41 -7.86 -3.44
C VAL A 351 36.15 -8.68 -2.39
N ASP A 352 37.15 -8.06 -1.76
CA ASP A 352 38.03 -8.69 -0.79
C ASP A 352 37.55 -8.34 0.63
N ALA A 353 36.95 -9.31 1.32
CA ALA A 353 36.41 -9.13 2.67
C ALA A 353 37.36 -9.74 3.72
N THR A 354 37.77 -8.96 4.72
CA THR A 354 38.59 -9.47 5.83
C THR A 354 37.72 -9.87 7.02
N VAL A 355 37.46 -11.16 7.19
CA VAL A 355 36.71 -11.71 8.33
C VAL A 355 37.66 -12.04 9.48
N ARG A 356 37.32 -11.62 10.70
CA ARG A 356 38.13 -11.78 11.91
C ARG A 356 37.33 -12.40 13.04
N ASN A 357 37.82 -13.49 13.61
CA ASN A 357 37.31 -14.01 14.88
C ASN A 357 37.84 -13.15 16.03
N ALA A 358 37.04 -12.23 16.54
CA ALA A 358 37.31 -11.42 17.72
C ALA A 358 37.06 -12.16 19.05
N GLY A 359 36.49 -13.37 18.98
CA GLY A 359 36.00 -14.16 20.10
C GLY A 359 37.11 -14.84 20.90
N THR A 360 36.69 -15.75 21.79
CA THR A 360 37.59 -16.43 22.74
C THR A 360 37.69 -17.94 22.53
N ALA A 361 36.95 -18.50 21.57
CA ALA A 361 37.11 -19.86 21.07
C ALA A 361 37.29 -19.88 19.54
N PRO A 362 37.86 -20.96 18.96
CA PRO A 362 37.98 -21.10 17.52
C PRO A 362 36.61 -21.15 16.83
N SER A 363 36.50 -20.50 15.67
CA SER A 363 35.36 -20.63 14.76
C SER A 363 35.49 -21.88 13.91
N ALA A 364 34.37 -22.53 13.60
CA ALA A 364 34.31 -23.44 12.46
C ALA A 364 34.44 -22.67 11.14
N ALA A 365 34.64 -23.39 10.03
CA ALA A 365 34.53 -22.79 8.71
C ALA A 365 33.07 -22.46 8.39
N THR A 366 32.83 -21.34 7.73
CA THR A 366 31.51 -20.83 7.33
C THR A 366 31.61 -20.14 5.95
N THR A 367 30.73 -19.21 5.62
CA THR A 367 30.77 -18.38 4.41
C THR A 367 30.74 -16.90 4.77
N ALA A 368 31.25 -16.06 3.88
CA ALA A 368 30.94 -14.63 3.86
C ALA A 368 30.19 -14.30 2.56
N GLU A 369 29.29 -13.34 2.61
CA GLU A 369 28.49 -12.88 1.48
C GLU A 369 28.66 -11.37 1.31
N VAL A 370 28.81 -10.93 0.05
CA VAL A 370 28.91 -9.53 -0.35
C VAL A 370 27.59 -9.10 -0.98
N THR A 371 27.13 -7.91 -0.58
CA THR A 371 26.01 -7.22 -1.22
C THR A 371 26.48 -5.96 -1.94
N VAL A 372 25.81 -5.65 -3.06
CA VAL A 372 26.01 -4.43 -3.86
C VAL A 372 24.65 -3.72 -3.97
N GLU A 373 24.57 -2.47 -3.52
CA GLU A 373 23.30 -1.74 -3.25
C GLU A 373 22.28 -2.53 -2.40
N GLY A 374 22.77 -3.41 -1.53
CA GLY A 374 21.94 -4.23 -0.62
C GLY A 374 21.49 -5.57 -1.20
N ALA A 375 21.63 -5.81 -2.50
CA ALA A 375 21.36 -7.10 -3.13
C ALA A 375 22.57 -8.05 -3.04
N ALA A 376 22.36 -9.34 -2.78
CA ALA A 376 23.43 -10.34 -2.68
C ALA A 376 24.13 -10.55 -4.04
N ALA A 377 25.43 -10.26 -4.10
CA ALA A 377 26.22 -10.25 -5.34
C ALA A 377 27.21 -11.43 -5.44
N GLY A 378 27.61 -12.03 -4.31
CA GLY A 378 28.50 -13.20 -4.29
C GLY A 378 28.78 -13.70 -2.88
N SER A 379 29.29 -14.94 -2.76
CA SER A 379 29.74 -15.50 -1.48
C SER A 379 30.98 -16.39 -1.64
N ALA A 380 31.78 -16.51 -0.59
CA ALA A 380 32.96 -17.38 -0.52
C ALA A 380 33.05 -18.10 0.84
N GLU A 381 33.79 -19.21 0.89
CA GLU A 381 34.06 -19.93 2.15
C GLU A 381 35.05 -19.15 3.02
N VAL A 382 34.69 -18.96 4.30
CA VAL A 382 35.58 -18.47 5.35
C VAL A 382 36.16 -19.70 6.06
N PRO A 383 37.49 -19.89 6.11
CA PRO A 383 38.09 -21.02 6.82
C PRO A 383 37.82 -20.95 8.33
N ALA A 384 38.08 -22.06 9.04
CA ALA A 384 38.11 -22.03 10.50
C ALA A 384 39.17 -21.03 11.00
N LEU A 385 38.82 -20.23 12.02
CA LEU A 385 39.65 -19.14 12.55
C LEU A 385 39.89 -19.30 14.05
N ASP A 386 41.15 -19.36 14.47
CA ASP A 386 41.52 -19.33 15.89
C ASP A 386 41.20 -17.95 16.53
N PRO A 387 41.10 -17.85 17.88
CA PRO A 387 40.84 -16.59 18.57
C PRO A 387 41.82 -15.47 18.19
N GLY A 388 41.29 -14.39 17.62
CA GLY A 388 42.04 -13.23 17.15
C GLY A 388 42.58 -13.33 15.72
N GLU A 389 42.45 -14.49 15.06
CA GLU A 389 42.86 -14.72 13.66
C GLU A 389 41.94 -13.99 12.67
N SER A 390 42.42 -13.79 11.45
CA SER A 390 41.64 -13.20 10.36
C SER A 390 41.97 -13.87 9.03
N ALA A 391 40.94 -14.08 8.20
CA ALA A 391 41.07 -14.51 6.83
C ALA A 391 40.56 -13.40 5.89
N GLU A 392 41.26 -13.23 4.78
CA GLU A 392 40.82 -12.43 3.64
C GLU A 392 40.17 -13.39 2.64
N VAL A 393 38.94 -13.09 2.22
CA VAL A 393 38.18 -13.92 1.28
C VAL A 393 37.82 -13.11 0.04
N GLU A 394 38.29 -13.59 -1.11
CA GLU A 394 38.01 -13.03 -2.43
C GLU A 394 36.60 -13.47 -2.87
N ILE A 395 35.68 -12.52 -3.03
CA ILE A 395 34.28 -12.78 -3.40
C ILE A 395 34.00 -12.16 -4.77
N ALA A 396 33.87 -13.00 -5.80
CA ALA A 396 33.49 -12.55 -7.13
C ALA A 396 32.03 -12.06 -7.13
N THR A 397 31.83 -10.80 -7.53
CA THR A 397 30.51 -10.15 -7.62
C THR A 397 30.01 -9.97 -9.07
N GLY A 398 30.76 -10.49 -10.04
CA GLY A 398 30.45 -10.39 -11.47
C GLY A 398 30.73 -9.00 -12.06
N THR A 399 30.17 -8.76 -13.25
CA THR A 399 30.18 -7.45 -13.92
C THR A 399 29.00 -6.61 -13.46
N HIS A 400 29.23 -5.34 -13.12
CA HIS A 400 28.18 -4.38 -12.77
C HIS A 400 27.94 -3.41 -13.93
N ALA A 401 26.76 -2.79 -14.02
CA ALA A 401 26.54 -1.72 -14.99
C ALA A 401 27.38 -0.48 -14.63
N ALA A 402 27.56 0.46 -15.57
CA ALA A 402 28.25 1.71 -15.26
C ALA A 402 27.43 2.56 -14.26
N GLY A 403 28.00 2.86 -13.09
CA GLY A 403 27.29 3.43 -11.96
C GLY A 403 28.18 3.64 -10.73
N SER A 404 27.57 3.99 -9.60
CA SER A 404 28.25 4.08 -8.31
C SER A 404 27.43 3.34 -7.27
N TYR A 405 28.03 2.38 -6.59
CA TYR A 405 27.35 1.39 -5.76
C TYR A 405 27.90 1.37 -4.32
N ALA A 406 27.03 1.26 -3.33
CA ALA A 406 27.37 0.85 -1.97
C ALA A 406 27.73 -0.64 -1.99
N VAL A 407 28.78 -1.02 -1.27
CA VAL A 407 29.18 -2.43 -1.11
C VAL A 407 29.20 -2.74 0.39
N ALA A 408 28.65 -3.88 0.77
CA ALA A 408 28.76 -4.40 2.13
C ALA A 408 29.11 -5.88 2.11
N ALA A 409 29.62 -6.41 3.22
CA ALA A 409 29.80 -7.83 3.42
C ALA A 409 29.31 -8.25 4.81
N VAL A 410 28.90 -9.51 4.93
CA VAL A 410 28.52 -10.14 6.20
C VAL A 410 29.21 -11.49 6.35
N ALA A 411 29.73 -11.77 7.53
CA ALA A 411 30.24 -13.09 7.91
C ALA A 411 29.09 -13.96 8.43
N ASP A 412 29.13 -15.26 8.11
CA ASP A 412 28.10 -16.24 8.47
C ASP A 412 26.63 -15.78 8.20
N PRO A 413 26.27 -15.40 6.96
CA PRO A 413 24.92 -14.94 6.61
C PRO A 413 23.79 -15.94 6.91
N ARG A 414 24.13 -17.18 7.26
CA ARG A 414 23.18 -18.27 7.52
C ARG A 414 23.11 -18.70 8.98
N ASP A 415 23.80 -18.00 9.90
CA ASP A 415 23.78 -18.27 11.34
C ASP A 415 24.07 -19.75 11.65
N THR A 416 25.21 -20.22 11.12
CA THR A 416 25.65 -21.63 11.18
C THR A 416 26.74 -21.88 12.22
N VAL A 417 27.43 -20.83 12.66
CA VAL A 417 28.40 -20.78 13.75
C VAL A 417 27.74 -20.06 14.92
N ALA A 418 27.79 -20.69 16.10
CA ALA A 418 27.29 -20.09 17.33
C ALA A 418 28.25 -19.01 17.86
N GLU A 419 27.84 -17.74 17.87
CA GLU A 419 28.73 -16.61 18.15
C GLU A 419 28.41 -15.87 19.46
N LEU A 420 29.32 -14.98 19.88
CA LEU A 420 29.09 -14.08 21.01
C LEU A 420 28.17 -12.90 20.64
N ASP A 421 28.22 -12.41 19.40
CA ASP A 421 27.46 -11.24 18.96
C ASP A 421 27.26 -11.15 17.43
N ASP A 422 26.33 -11.96 16.91
CA ASP A 422 25.89 -12.01 15.50
C ASP A 422 25.49 -10.63 14.89
N SER A 423 25.27 -9.61 15.73
CA SER A 423 24.94 -8.25 15.28
C SER A 423 26.12 -7.48 14.70
N ASN A 424 27.36 -7.93 14.94
CA ASN A 424 28.59 -7.25 14.49
C ASN A 424 29.21 -7.87 13.21
N ASN A 425 28.57 -8.92 12.67
CA ASN A 425 29.04 -9.68 11.52
C ASN A 425 29.09 -8.89 10.21
N SER A 426 28.44 -7.74 10.13
CA SER A 426 28.28 -6.97 8.88
C SER A 426 29.12 -5.69 8.83
N ARG A 427 29.54 -5.31 7.62
CA ARG A 427 30.21 -4.04 7.36
C ARG A 427 29.92 -3.50 5.97
N THR A 428 29.55 -2.22 5.91
CA THR A 428 29.49 -1.44 4.66
C THR A 428 30.83 -0.73 4.42
N ALA A 429 31.26 -0.67 3.15
CA ALA A 429 32.41 0.12 2.73
C ALA A 429 32.17 1.62 2.93
N SER A 430 33.22 2.37 3.27
CA SER A 430 33.15 3.83 3.39
C SER A 430 33.28 4.56 2.05
N GLY A 431 33.85 3.89 1.05
CA GLY A 431 33.80 4.29 -0.36
C GLY A 431 32.64 3.63 -1.10
N ARG A 432 32.38 4.07 -2.32
CA ARG A 432 31.45 3.43 -3.25
C ARG A 432 32.25 2.80 -4.39
N LEU A 433 31.86 1.60 -4.81
CA LEU A 433 32.34 0.96 -6.03
C LEU A 433 31.84 1.82 -7.21
N VAL A 434 32.75 2.49 -7.91
CA VAL A 434 32.43 3.27 -9.11
C VAL A 434 32.82 2.43 -10.31
N VAL A 435 31.82 2.05 -11.10
CA VAL A 435 32.02 1.29 -12.33
C VAL A 435 31.85 2.23 -13.51
N ASP A 436 32.90 2.38 -14.31
CA ASP A 436 32.92 3.21 -15.51
C ASP A 436 32.30 2.50 -16.71
N ARG A 437 32.07 3.23 -17.80
CA ARG A 437 31.64 2.62 -19.07
C ARG A 437 32.78 1.90 -19.76
N ALA A 438 32.45 0.84 -20.49
CA ALA A 438 33.44 0.10 -21.26
C ALA A 438 34.17 1.00 -22.29
N PRO A 439 35.46 0.76 -22.54
CA PRO A 439 36.17 1.37 -23.66
C PRO A 439 35.53 0.99 -25.00
N GLY A 440 34.97 1.98 -25.72
CA GLY A 440 34.36 1.79 -27.04
C GLY A 440 33.23 2.78 -27.36
N PRO A 441 32.68 2.76 -28.57
CA PRO A 441 31.45 3.47 -28.92
C PRO A 441 30.22 2.72 -28.42
N ASP A 442 29.11 3.42 -28.17
CA ASP A 442 27.84 2.84 -27.73
C ASP A 442 26.71 3.74 -28.23
N LEU A 443 26.00 3.34 -29.29
CA LEU A 443 24.93 4.13 -29.86
C LEU A 443 23.58 3.78 -29.22
N GLU A 444 22.71 4.78 -29.13
CA GLU A 444 21.31 4.60 -28.77
C GLU A 444 20.43 5.62 -29.49
N VAL A 445 19.18 5.24 -29.77
CA VAL A 445 18.22 6.17 -30.33
C VAL A 445 17.48 6.90 -29.21
N ARG A 446 17.71 8.21 -29.09
CA ARG A 446 17.09 9.07 -28.06
C ARG A 446 15.71 9.60 -28.45
N SER A 447 15.44 9.85 -29.73
CA SER A 447 14.13 10.34 -30.17
C SER A 447 13.88 10.17 -31.67
N ILE A 448 12.59 10.10 -32.03
CA ILE A 448 12.10 10.20 -33.40
C ILE A 448 11.25 11.46 -33.52
N THR A 449 11.70 12.40 -34.36
CA THR A 449 11.02 13.65 -34.68
C THR A 449 10.40 13.57 -36.06
N THR A 450 9.17 14.05 -36.20
CA THR A 450 8.37 14.06 -37.43
C THR A 450 8.14 15.50 -37.90
N ASP A 451 8.23 15.75 -39.20
CA ASP A 451 7.83 17.03 -39.81
C ASP A 451 6.94 16.77 -41.05
N PRO A 452 5.68 17.25 -41.06
CA PRO A 452 4.99 17.91 -39.95
C PRO A 452 4.77 16.96 -38.75
N ALA A 453 4.79 17.50 -37.53
CA ALA A 453 4.65 16.72 -36.30
C ALA A 453 3.29 15.97 -36.22
N ASN A 454 2.22 16.65 -36.64
CA ASN A 454 0.87 16.11 -36.79
C ASN A 454 0.44 16.20 -38.27
N PRO A 455 0.78 15.21 -39.11
CA PRO A 455 0.44 15.22 -40.53
C PRO A 455 -1.06 14.99 -40.77
N ALA A 456 -1.62 15.71 -41.74
CA ALA A 456 -2.93 15.37 -42.31
C ALA A 456 -2.83 14.11 -43.19
N VAL A 457 -3.94 13.37 -43.36
CA VAL A 457 -4.00 12.20 -44.24
C VAL A 457 -3.54 12.57 -45.66
N GLY A 458 -2.61 11.81 -46.20
CA GLY A 458 -1.99 12.01 -47.52
C GLY A 458 -0.79 12.96 -47.55
N ALA A 459 -0.50 13.68 -46.47
CA ALA A 459 0.66 14.58 -46.39
C ALA A 459 1.99 13.78 -46.44
N PRO A 460 3.04 14.30 -47.10
CA PRO A 460 4.38 13.75 -46.95
C PRO A 460 4.91 14.04 -45.54
N VAL A 461 5.62 13.08 -44.96
CA VAL A 461 6.30 13.25 -43.66
C VAL A 461 7.78 12.96 -43.83
N THR A 462 8.59 13.83 -43.25
CA THR A 462 10.03 13.64 -43.10
C THR A 462 10.33 13.31 -41.64
N PHE A 463 11.42 12.59 -41.41
CA PHE A 463 11.80 12.14 -40.07
C PHE A 463 13.24 12.49 -39.76
N THR A 464 13.50 12.82 -38.50
CA THR A 464 14.84 12.99 -37.94
C THR A 464 14.97 12.08 -36.72
N VAL A 465 16.02 11.29 -36.67
CA VAL A 465 16.31 10.37 -35.56
C VAL A 465 17.51 10.91 -34.78
N ALA A 466 17.35 11.13 -33.48
CA ALA A 466 18.45 11.54 -32.62
C ALA A 466 19.23 10.29 -32.18
N VAL A 467 20.46 10.13 -32.66
CA VAL A 467 21.38 9.05 -32.28
C VAL A 467 22.43 9.62 -31.33
N HIS A 468 22.49 9.08 -30.11
CA HIS A 468 23.45 9.48 -29.10
C HIS A 468 24.54 8.41 -28.96
N ASN A 469 25.80 8.82 -28.91
CA ASN A 469 26.90 7.93 -28.54
C ASN A 469 27.16 8.08 -27.04
N ARG A 470 26.61 7.16 -26.23
CA ARG A 470 26.85 7.11 -24.78
C ARG A 470 28.23 6.51 -24.44
N GLY A 471 28.94 5.97 -25.43
CA GLY A 471 30.24 5.33 -25.29
C GLY A 471 31.37 6.33 -25.03
N THR A 472 32.54 5.78 -24.75
CA THR A 472 33.79 6.51 -24.42
C THR A 472 34.64 6.82 -25.65
N SER A 473 34.38 6.18 -26.80
CA SER A 473 35.06 6.40 -28.08
C SER A 473 34.11 6.94 -29.14
N ALA A 474 34.62 7.77 -30.07
CA ALA A 474 33.82 8.31 -31.16
C ALA A 474 33.48 7.25 -32.22
N VAL A 475 32.31 7.42 -32.88
CA VAL A 475 31.90 6.65 -34.07
C VAL A 475 32.21 7.48 -35.32
N GLU A 476 32.93 6.88 -36.28
CA GLU A 476 33.17 7.49 -37.59
C GLU A 476 31.87 7.58 -38.42
N ALA A 477 31.76 8.60 -39.27
CA ALA A 477 30.59 8.78 -40.13
C ALA A 477 30.41 7.62 -41.12
N GLY A 478 29.20 7.08 -41.24
CA GLY A 478 28.86 6.08 -42.25
C GLY A 478 27.90 4.96 -41.85
N SER A 479 27.60 4.78 -40.55
CA SER A 479 26.60 3.78 -40.12
C SER A 479 25.19 4.13 -40.63
N VAL A 480 24.32 3.13 -40.72
CA VAL A 480 22.94 3.32 -41.24
C VAL A 480 21.96 3.46 -40.09
N THR A 481 21.35 4.62 -39.92
CA THR A 481 20.16 4.74 -39.07
C THR A 481 18.93 4.35 -39.89
N ARG A 482 18.23 3.26 -39.54
CA ARG A 482 16.99 2.85 -40.20
C ARG A 482 15.78 3.37 -39.44
N LEU A 483 14.73 3.73 -40.16
CA LEU A 483 13.41 4.02 -39.61
C LEU A 483 12.36 3.18 -40.35
N GLN A 484 11.69 2.31 -39.61
CA GLN A 484 10.61 1.48 -40.09
C GLN A 484 9.28 2.18 -39.79
N ALA A 485 8.66 2.81 -40.80
CA ALA A 485 7.39 3.51 -40.68
C ALA A 485 6.23 2.59 -41.11
N GLY A 486 5.62 1.90 -40.15
CA GLY A 486 4.72 0.78 -40.41
C GLY A 486 5.45 -0.32 -41.17
N THR A 487 4.99 -0.66 -42.37
CA THR A 487 5.67 -1.61 -43.27
C THR A 487 6.74 -0.98 -44.16
N THR A 488 6.95 0.35 -44.12
CA THR A 488 7.87 1.06 -45.01
C THR A 488 9.25 1.27 -44.36
N PRO A 489 10.33 0.63 -44.84
CA PRO A 489 11.70 0.92 -44.40
C PRO A 489 12.22 2.20 -45.07
N LEU A 490 12.79 3.09 -44.26
CA LEU A 490 13.51 4.30 -44.66
C LEU A 490 14.90 4.29 -44.01
N ASN A 491 15.90 4.96 -44.60
CA ASN A 491 17.26 4.99 -44.06
C ASN A 491 17.84 6.41 -44.09
N GLY A 492 18.62 6.76 -43.07
CA GLY A 492 19.55 7.88 -43.05
C GLY A 492 20.99 7.40 -42.83
N THR A 493 21.97 8.22 -43.19
CA THR A 493 23.38 7.96 -42.90
C THR A 493 23.78 8.74 -41.65
N THR A 494 24.24 8.04 -40.63
CA THR A 494 24.74 8.62 -39.38
C THR A 494 26.04 9.38 -39.66
N GLY A 495 26.13 10.61 -39.16
CA GLY A 495 27.38 11.38 -39.17
C GLY A 495 28.38 10.86 -38.14
N GLU A 496 29.51 11.55 -37.99
CA GLU A 496 30.45 11.28 -36.90
C GLU A 496 29.77 11.58 -35.55
N VAL A 497 29.82 10.63 -34.62
CA VAL A 497 29.19 10.76 -33.28
C VAL A 497 30.28 10.67 -32.22
N ALA A 498 30.75 11.83 -31.75
CA ALA A 498 31.73 11.90 -30.68
C ALA A 498 31.19 11.27 -29.37
N ALA A 499 32.09 10.79 -28.52
CA ALA A 499 31.75 10.26 -27.20
C ALA A 499 30.93 11.28 -26.39
N GLY A 500 29.80 10.85 -25.83
CA GLY A 500 28.83 11.69 -25.11
C GLY A 500 28.02 12.67 -25.98
N ALA A 501 28.13 12.62 -27.31
CA ALA A 501 27.42 13.54 -28.22
C ALA A 501 26.16 12.91 -28.84
N THR A 502 25.22 13.75 -29.25
CA THR A 502 24.03 13.36 -30.00
C THR A 502 24.03 14.00 -31.38
N VAL A 503 23.81 13.20 -32.43
CA VAL A 503 23.58 13.68 -33.80
C VAL A 503 22.12 13.48 -34.22
N ASN A 504 21.59 14.46 -34.95
CA ASN A 504 20.27 14.36 -35.54
C ASN A 504 20.41 13.84 -36.99
N VAL A 505 20.06 12.57 -37.20
CA VAL A 505 20.17 11.89 -38.49
C VAL A 505 18.91 12.13 -39.31
N PRO A 506 18.97 12.86 -40.45
CA PRO A 506 17.84 13.01 -41.34
C PRO A 506 17.58 11.71 -42.11
N ILE A 507 16.36 11.20 -42.02
CA ILE A 507 15.94 9.97 -42.70
C ILE A 507 15.51 10.29 -44.12
N SER A 508 16.13 9.61 -45.09
CA SER A 508 15.88 9.81 -46.52
C SER A 508 14.77 8.88 -47.03
N GLY A 509 13.91 9.44 -47.89
CA GLY A 509 12.80 8.75 -48.54
C GLY A 509 11.50 9.54 -48.44
N THR A 510 10.38 8.92 -48.79
CA THR A 510 9.05 9.54 -48.67
C THR A 510 8.07 8.56 -48.02
N TRP A 511 7.60 8.88 -46.83
CA TRP A 511 6.39 8.28 -46.27
C TRP A 511 5.23 9.25 -46.48
N LYS A 512 4.04 8.72 -46.77
CA LYS A 512 2.81 9.50 -46.78
C LYS A 512 1.94 9.06 -45.63
N ALA A 513 1.44 10.06 -44.91
CA ALA A 513 0.58 9.91 -43.77
C ALA A 513 -0.71 9.14 -44.12
N THR A 514 -0.91 7.99 -43.50
CA THR A 514 -2.12 7.16 -43.63
C THR A 514 -3.05 7.40 -42.45
N SER A 515 -4.37 7.49 -42.70
CA SER A 515 -5.36 7.62 -41.61
C SER A 515 -5.18 6.52 -40.57
N GLY A 516 -5.28 6.86 -39.29
CA GLY A 516 -4.99 5.93 -38.19
C GLY A 516 -3.49 5.78 -37.87
N GLY A 517 -2.58 6.51 -38.52
CA GLY A 517 -1.18 6.58 -38.10
C GLY A 517 -0.30 5.40 -38.53
N ALA A 518 0.82 5.23 -37.82
CA ALA A 518 1.72 4.07 -37.89
C ALA A 518 2.67 4.00 -36.69
N THR A 519 3.14 2.79 -36.33
CA THR A 519 4.32 2.64 -35.47
C THR A 519 5.58 3.00 -36.26
N LEU A 520 6.43 3.85 -35.70
CA LEU A 520 7.77 4.14 -36.19
C LEU A 520 8.78 3.38 -35.32
N THR A 521 9.64 2.55 -35.91
CA THR A 521 10.75 1.91 -35.19
C THR A 521 12.07 2.39 -35.78
N ALA A 522 12.83 3.17 -35.01
CA ALA A 522 14.18 3.59 -35.38
C ALA A 522 15.22 2.60 -34.85
N THR A 523 16.27 2.40 -35.62
CA THR A 523 17.43 1.56 -35.27
C THR A 523 18.70 2.30 -35.67
N ALA A 524 19.50 2.71 -34.68
CA ALA A 524 20.88 3.12 -34.91
C ALA A 524 21.73 1.90 -35.31
N ASP A 525 22.78 2.15 -36.08
CA ASP A 525 23.52 1.18 -36.90
C ASP A 525 22.76 -0.11 -37.29
N ALA A 526 21.67 0.05 -38.04
CA ALA A 526 20.85 -1.03 -38.59
C ALA A 526 21.55 -1.91 -39.65
N THR A 527 22.88 -1.85 -39.71
CA THR A 527 23.79 -2.63 -40.56
C THR A 527 24.89 -3.35 -39.78
N GLY A 528 25.12 -3.05 -38.50
CA GLY A 528 26.17 -3.67 -37.68
C GLY A 528 27.58 -3.49 -38.24
N VAL A 529 27.92 -2.26 -38.66
CA VAL A 529 29.25 -1.86 -39.16
C VAL A 529 30.11 -1.16 -38.10
N VAL A 530 29.49 -0.63 -37.04
CA VAL A 530 30.11 -0.21 -35.79
C VAL A 530 30.12 -1.42 -34.87
N THR A 531 31.20 -1.62 -34.10
CA THR A 531 31.23 -2.62 -33.03
C THR A 531 31.06 -1.88 -31.72
N GLU A 532 29.88 -2.02 -31.11
CA GLU A 532 29.48 -1.18 -29.99
C GLU A 532 29.73 -1.86 -28.63
N THR A 533 29.65 -1.10 -27.54
CA THR A 533 29.79 -1.68 -26.20
C THR A 533 28.52 -2.39 -25.75
N ASN A 534 27.38 -1.93 -26.22
CA ASN A 534 26.05 -2.54 -26.12
C ASN A 534 25.35 -2.42 -27.48
N GLU A 535 24.73 -3.50 -27.96
CA GLU A 535 23.99 -3.53 -29.23
C GLU A 535 22.46 -3.50 -29.01
N ASN A 536 22.00 -3.68 -27.76
CA ASN A 536 20.58 -3.90 -27.45
C ASN A 536 19.78 -2.62 -27.23
N ASN A 537 20.45 -1.47 -27.03
CA ASN A 537 19.89 -0.13 -26.85
C ASN A 537 19.78 0.67 -28.16
N ASN A 538 20.14 0.06 -29.29
CA ASN A 538 20.12 0.72 -30.61
C ASN A 538 18.71 0.98 -31.17
N VAL A 539 17.63 0.55 -30.51
CA VAL A 539 16.25 0.58 -31.04
C VAL A 539 15.30 1.45 -30.19
N LEU A 540 14.51 2.30 -30.85
CA LEU A 540 13.41 3.05 -30.24
C LEU A 540 12.13 2.91 -31.08
N ALA A 541 10.98 2.65 -30.45
CA ALA A 541 9.67 2.66 -31.09
C ALA A 541 8.82 3.86 -30.64
N LYS A 542 8.06 4.46 -31.56
CA LYS A 542 7.15 5.59 -31.31
C LYS A 542 5.99 5.60 -32.31
N SER A 543 4.75 5.74 -31.86
CA SER A 543 3.61 5.92 -32.79
C SER A 543 3.59 7.34 -33.38
N ILE A 544 3.32 7.45 -34.68
CA ILE A 544 2.88 8.69 -35.32
C ILE A 544 1.37 8.63 -35.54
N VAL A 545 0.66 9.67 -35.12
CA VAL A 545 -0.76 9.87 -35.40
C VAL A 545 -0.93 10.73 -36.64
N VAL A 546 -1.94 10.43 -37.43
CA VAL A 546 -2.26 11.13 -38.68
C VAL A 546 -3.71 11.61 -38.60
N GLY A 547 -3.92 12.93 -38.69
CA GLY A 547 -5.20 13.55 -38.35
C GLY A 547 -5.35 13.82 -36.85
N ARG A 548 -6.61 13.99 -36.39
CA ARG A 548 -7.00 14.19 -34.99
C ARG A 548 -7.39 12.85 -34.34
N GLY A 549 -7.33 12.78 -33.01
CA GLY A 549 -7.73 11.61 -32.23
C GLY A 549 -6.62 10.57 -32.09
N ALA A 550 -6.94 9.41 -31.51
CA ALA A 550 -6.00 8.32 -31.31
C ALA A 550 -5.84 7.43 -32.56
N ALA A 551 -4.60 6.99 -32.82
CA ALA A 551 -4.29 5.89 -33.71
C ALA A 551 -4.66 4.56 -33.04
N VAL A 552 -5.95 4.22 -33.09
CA VAL A 552 -6.47 2.93 -32.60
C VAL A 552 -6.31 1.82 -33.66
N PRO A 553 -6.06 0.56 -33.26
CA PRO A 553 -5.87 -0.56 -34.19
C PRO A 553 -7.18 -1.15 -34.74
N TYR A 554 -8.33 -0.72 -34.22
CA TYR A 554 -9.66 -1.17 -34.62
C TYR A 554 -10.35 -0.18 -35.56
N THR A 555 -11.30 -0.66 -36.35
CA THR A 555 -12.26 0.19 -37.07
C THR A 555 -13.62 0.10 -36.40
N GLU A 556 -14.23 1.26 -36.14
CA GLU A 556 -15.57 1.40 -35.55
C GLU A 556 -16.64 1.45 -36.66
N TYR A 557 -17.79 0.82 -36.42
CA TYR A 557 -18.94 0.81 -37.34
C TYR A 557 -20.24 1.05 -36.56
N GLU A 558 -20.88 2.20 -36.80
CA GLU A 558 -22.18 2.57 -36.21
C GLU A 558 -23.32 1.71 -36.77
N ALA A 559 -24.21 1.21 -35.91
CA ALA A 559 -25.27 0.28 -36.27
C ALA A 559 -26.28 0.86 -37.28
N GLU A 560 -26.60 2.15 -37.18
CA GLU A 560 -27.55 2.81 -38.07
C GLU A 560 -26.97 3.12 -39.47
N ASN A 561 -25.65 3.03 -39.63
CA ASN A 561 -24.98 3.14 -40.93
C ASN A 561 -24.87 1.77 -41.65
N GLY A 562 -25.12 0.67 -40.94
CA GLY A 562 -25.19 -0.69 -41.50
C GLY A 562 -26.52 -1.00 -42.19
N ARG A 563 -26.66 -2.23 -42.69
CA ARG A 563 -27.98 -2.79 -43.07
C ARG A 563 -28.65 -3.29 -41.79
N TYR A 564 -29.93 -2.99 -41.58
CA TYR A 564 -30.65 -3.50 -40.41
C TYR A 564 -32.11 -3.80 -40.69
N GLU A 565 -32.63 -4.78 -39.95
CA GLU A 565 -34.05 -5.05 -39.79
C GLU A 565 -34.36 -4.95 -38.29
N GLY A 566 -34.93 -3.82 -37.88
CA GLY A 566 -35.10 -3.44 -36.47
C GLY A 566 -35.66 -2.01 -36.37
N THR A 567 -35.74 -1.48 -35.15
CA THR A 567 -36.22 -0.10 -34.91
C THR A 567 -35.04 0.84 -34.69
N LEU A 568 -34.86 1.83 -35.57
CA LEU A 568 -33.91 2.92 -35.35
C LEU A 568 -34.36 3.77 -34.16
N LEU A 569 -33.49 3.92 -33.16
CA LEU A 569 -33.63 4.85 -32.04
C LEU A 569 -32.86 6.14 -32.36
N THR A 570 -33.42 7.28 -31.97
CA THR A 570 -32.80 8.61 -32.12
C THR A 570 -33.18 9.47 -30.91
N THR A 571 -32.38 10.49 -30.60
CA THR A 571 -32.75 11.51 -29.59
C THR A 571 -33.29 12.80 -30.21
N ASP A 572 -33.80 13.69 -29.37
CA ASP A 572 -34.25 15.03 -29.71
C ASP A 572 -33.07 16.03 -29.83
N ALA A 573 -33.35 17.27 -30.26
CA ALA A 573 -32.29 18.26 -30.46
C ALA A 573 -31.59 18.71 -29.16
N LYS A 574 -32.26 18.66 -28.00
CA LYS A 574 -31.71 18.99 -26.68
C LYS A 574 -30.87 17.87 -26.09
N ARG A 575 -30.98 16.65 -26.64
CA ARG A 575 -30.28 15.44 -26.17
C ARG A 575 -30.55 15.18 -24.69
N THR A 576 -31.82 15.32 -24.31
CA THR A 576 -32.36 15.16 -22.95
C THR A 576 -31.76 13.92 -22.26
N PHE A 577 -31.09 14.12 -21.12
CA PHE A 577 -30.33 13.09 -20.38
C PHE A 577 -30.87 12.82 -18.97
N GLY A 578 -31.67 13.72 -18.39
CA GLY A 578 -32.33 13.48 -17.10
C GLY A 578 -33.35 12.32 -17.11
N HIS A 579 -33.60 11.73 -18.28
CA HIS A 579 -34.60 10.71 -18.54
C HIS A 579 -34.05 9.52 -19.33
N THR A 580 -34.69 8.37 -19.18
CA THR A 580 -34.31 7.10 -19.82
C THR A 580 -34.36 7.18 -21.35
N ASN A 581 -33.21 7.44 -21.99
CA ASN A 581 -33.14 7.69 -23.44
C ASN A 581 -31.90 7.07 -24.09
N PHE A 582 -32.08 5.87 -24.67
CA PHE A 582 -31.04 5.17 -25.44
C PHE A 582 -30.46 6.02 -26.57
N GLY A 583 -31.27 6.82 -27.26
CA GLY A 583 -30.78 7.67 -28.35
C GLY A 583 -29.85 8.77 -27.88
N THR A 584 -30.03 9.28 -26.65
CA THR A 584 -29.08 10.25 -26.07
C THR A 584 -27.75 9.58 -25.79
N GLU A 585 -27.76 8.39 -25.19
CA GLU A 585 -26.55 7.66 -24.79
C GLU A 585 -25.83 6.90 -25.91
N SER A 586 -26.34 6.97 -27.12
CA SER A 586 -25.80 6.32 -28.31
C SER A 586 -24.69 7.12 -28.99
N SER A 587 -23.72 6.42 -29.60
CA SER A 587 -22.82 7.04 -30.58
C SER A 587 -23.63 7.60 -31.76
N GLY A 588 -23.18 8.72 -32.33
CA GLY A 588 -23.95 9.43 -33.36
C GLY A 588 -25.34 9.94 -32.91
N ARG A 589 -25.70 9.72 -31.62
CA ARG A 589 -27.03 9.84 -31.00
C ARG A 589 -28.11 8.92 -31.59
N LYS A 590 -27.71 7.73 -32.06
CA LYS A 590 -28.60 6.75 -32.70
C LYS A 590 -28.13 5.30 -32.47
N SER A 591 -29.08 4.37 -32.50
CA SER A 591 -28.81 2.94 -32.37
C SER A 591 -29.95 2.12 -32.97
N VAL A 592 -29.78 0.80 -33.11
CA VAL A 592 -30.83 -0.08 -33.63
C VAL A 592 -31.30 -1.06 -32.55
N ARG A 593 -32.61 -1.05 -32.30
CA ARG A 593 -33.30 -1.95 -31.37
C ARG A 593 -33.86 -3.19 -32.07
N LEU A 594 -33.52 -4.36 -31.54
CA LEU A 594 -33.99 -5.68 -31.96
C LEU A 594 -34.90 -6.28 -30.88
N ASP A 595 -36.22 -6.24 -31.09
CA ASP A 595 -37.27 -6.72 -30.20
C ASP A 595 -37.99 -8.01 -30.68
N SER A 596 -37.68 -8.49 -31.88
CA SER A 596 -38.33 -9.65 -32.51
C SER A 596 -37.33 -10.63 -33.12
N THR A 597 -37.61 -11.94 -33.09
CA THR A 597 -36.76 -12.96 -33.71
C THR A 597 -36.62 -12.73 -35.23
N GLY A 598 -35.39 -12.80 -35.74
CA GLY A 598 -35.03 -12.55 -37.13
C GLY A 598 -34.53 -11.13 -37.40
N GLN A 599 -34.74 -10.18 -36.49
CA GLN A 599 -34.20 -8.82 -36.58
C GLN A 599 -32.67 -8.82 -36.39
N TYR A 600 -31.98 -7.91 -37.08
CA TYR A 600 -30.52 -7.84 -37.13
C TYR A 600 -29.96 -6.44 -37.41
N VAL A 601 -28.66 -6.28 -37.14
CA VAL A 601 -27.78 -5.26 -37.72
C VAL A 601 -26.62 -5.94 -38.45
N GLU A 602 -26.14 -5.35 -39.55
CA GLU A 602 -25.16 -5.97 -40.44
C GLU A 602 -24.21 -4.94 -41.05
N PHE A 603 -22.92 -5.27 -41.02
CA PHE A 603 -21.78 -4.40 -41.29
C PHE A 603 -20.85 -5.07 -42.30
N THR A 604 -20.29 -4.31 -43.25
CA THR A 604 -19.26 -4.83 -44.17
C THR A 604 -17.88 -4.36 -43.70
N SER A 605 -16.98 -5.30 -43.38
CA SER A 605 -15.65 -4.93 -42.87
C SER A 605 -14.80 -4.19 -43.91
N THR A 606 -14.18 -3.07 -43.53
CA THR A 606 -13.20 -2.35 -44.34
C THR A 606 -11.76 -2.80 -44.08
N THR A 607 -11.55 -3.67 -43.09
CA THR A 607 -10.26 -4.25 -42.71
C THR A 607 -10.42 -5.76 -42.45
N PRO A 608 -9.33 -6.55 -42.54
CA PRO A 608 -9.29 -7.87 -41.91
C PRO A 608 -9.55 -7.77 -40.40
N THR A 609 -10.15 -8.80 -39.81
CA THR A 609 -10.41 -8.85 -38.37
C THR A 609 -10.42 -10.29 -37.84
N ASN A 610 -10.04 -10.47 -36.58
CA ASN A 610 -10.23 -11.70 -35.82
C ASN A 610 -10.84 -11.43 -34.43
N SER A 611 -11.49 -10.28 -34.25
CA SER A 611 -12.15 -9.88 -33.01
C SER A 611 -13.39 -9.04 -33.29
N ILE A 612 -14.20 -8.90 -32.26
CA ILE A 612 -15.33 -7.97 -32.24
C ILE A 612 -15.50 -7.40 -30.82
N VAL A 613 -15.77 -6.10 -30.72
CA VAL A 613 -16.40 -5.48 -29.55
C VAL A 613 -17.77 -4.99 -29.99
N VAL A 614 -18.79 -5.17 -29.15
CA VAL A 614 -20.17 -4.71 -29.40
C VAL A 614 -20.59 -3.78 -28.27
N ARG A 615 -20.78 -2.48 -28.55
CA ARG A 615 -21.44 -1.58 -27.59
C ARG A 615 -22.94 -1.80 -27.68
N ASN A 616 -23.53 -2.22 -26.57
CA ASN A 616 -24.88 -2.77 -26.55
C ASN A 616 -25.63 -2.44 -25.26
N SER A 617 -26.95 -2.61 -25.31
CA SER A 617 -27.80 -2.64 -24.12
C SER A 617 -28.81 -3.78 -24.22
N ILE A 618 -28.89 -4.56 -23.15
CA ILE A 618 -29.96 -5.53 -22.88
C ILE A 618 -30.69 -5.10 -21.59
N PRO A 619 -31.91 -5.58 -21.32
CA PRO A 619 -32.62 -5.26 -20.08
C PRO A 619 -31.80 -5.61 -18.84
N ASP A 620 -31.91 -4.79 -17.80
CA ASP A 620 -31.56 -5.15 -16.44
C ASP A 620 -32.47 -6.29 -15.91
N ALA A 621 -32.02 -6.99 -14.87
CA ALA A 621 -32.85 -7.93 -14.14
C ALA A 621 -33.98 -7.20 -13.38
N PRO A 622 -35.16 -7.83 -13.16
CA PRO A 622 -36.30 -7.18 -12.49
C PRO A 622 -36.05 -6.67 -11.06
N GLY A 623 -34.93 -7.07 -10.42
CA GLY A 623 -34.52 -6.61 -9.09
C GLY A 623 -33.21 -5.83 -9.06
N GLY A 624 -32.61 -5.52 -10.22
CA GLY A 624 -31.27 -4.96 -10.32
C GLY A 624 -30.17 -6.00 -10.36
N GLY A 625 -28.93 -5.53 -10.52
CA GLY A 625 -27.72 -6.37 -10.58
C GLY A 625 -27.41 -6.97 -11.96
N GLY A 626 -28.18 -6.62 -12.99
CA GLY A 626 -27.99 -7.04 -14.36
C GLY A 626 -28.42 -8.47 -14.68
N ALA A 627 -28.41 -8.76 -15.98
CA ALA A 627 -28.69 -10.06 -16.56
C ALA A 627 -27.69 -10.36 -17.69
N GLU A 628 -27.55 -11.63 -18.04
CA GLU A 628 -26.82 -12.06 -19.23
C GLU A 628 -27.78 -12.60 -20.29
N ALA A 629 -27.46 -12.34 -21.56
CA ALA A 629 -28.14 -12.92 -22.71
C ALA A 629 -27.13 -13.24 -23.81
N THR A 630 -27.58 -13.90 -24.87
CA THR A 630 -26.76 -14.08 -26.08
C THR A 630 -27.36 -13.33 -27.26
N ILE A 631 -26.51 -12.99 -28.23
CA ILE A 631 -26.90 -12.60 -29.59
C ILE A 631 -26.10 -13.46 -30.59
N SER A 632 -26.73 -13.92 -31.67
CA SER A 632 -26.03 -14.67 -32.72
C SER A 632 -25.19 -13.76 -33.62
N LEU A 633 -23.91 -14.11 -33.79
CA LEU A 633 -22.99 -13.52 -34.76
C LEU A 633 -22.90 -14.41 -36.00
N TYR A 634 -23.11 -13.80 -37.16
CA TYR A 634 -22.93 -14.38 -38.48
C TYR A 634 -21.82 -13.63 -39.25
N ALA A 635 -21.19 -14.31 -40.20
CA ALA A 635 -20.25 -13.74 -41.15
C ALA A 635 -20.56 -14.31 -42.55
N ASP A 636 -20.78 -13.42 -43.54
CA ASP A 636 -21.15 -13.78 -44.91
C ASP A 636 -22.41 -14.69 -44.99
N GLY A 637 -23.32 -14.53 -44.01
CA GLY A 637 -24.53 -15.33 -43.84
C GLY A 637 -24.34 -16.69 -43.15
N GLU A 638 -23.11 -17.11 -42.85
CA GLU A 638 -22.82 -18.32 -42.07
C GLU A 638 -22.78 -18.01 -40.56
N PHE A 639 -23.34 -18.89 -39.72
CA PHE A 639 -23.29 -18.73 -38.27
C PHE A 639 -21.86 -18.94 -37.75
N VAL A 640 -21.33 -17.96 -37.01
CA VAL A 640 -19.99 -18.04 -36.41
C VAL A 640 -20.08 -18.54 -34.97
N ARG A 641 -20.77 -17.78 -34.11
CA ARG A 641 -20.94 -18.08 -32.69
C ARG A 641 -22.07 -17.26 -32.09
N LYS A 642 -22.48 -17.60 -30.87
CA LYS A 642 -23.16 -16.64 -29.99
C LYS A 642 -22.12 -15.78 -29.27
N LEU A 643 -22.43 -14.49 -29.12
CA LEU A 643 -21.75 -13.57 -28.21
C LEU A 643 -22.57 -13.44 -26.94
N THR A 644 -21.92 -13.46 -25.78
CA THR A 644 -22.57 -13.13 -24.50
C THR A 644 -22.61 -11.61 -24.36
N LEU A 645 -23.78 -11.09 -24.00
CA LEU A 645 -24.01 -9.69 -23.66
C LEU A 645 -24.45 -9.62 -22.20
N SER A 646 -24.10 -8.53 -21.51
CA SER A 646 -24.40 -8.35 -20.09
C SER A 646 -24.97 -6.96 -19.81
N SER A 647 -25.89 -6.88 -18.85
CA SER A 647 -26.32 -5.62 -18.23
C SER A 647 -25.75 -5.42 -16.81
N LYS A 648 -24.85 -6.31 -16.34
CA LYS A 648 -24.27 -6.27 -14.98
C LYS A 648 -23.63 -4.94 -14.58
N HIS A 649 -22.97 -4.27 -15.53
CA HIS A 649 -22.26 -3.02 -15.28
C HIS A 649 -22.97 -1.80 -15.87
N SER A 650 -24.16 -1.95 -16.48
CA SER A 650 -25.00 -0.84 -16.95
C SER A 650 -26.21 -0.63 -16.02
N TRP A 651 -27.08 0.33 -16.37
CA TRP A 651 -28.33 0.66 -15.67
C TRP A 651 -28.15 1.24 -14.25
N LEU A 652 -28.01 2.57 -14.19
CA LEU A 652 -28.03 3.36 -12.94
C LEU A 652 -29.31 4.19 -12.83
N TYR A 653 -29.98 4.09 -11.68
CA TYR A 653 -31.34 4.59 -11.40
C TYR A 653 -31.37 5.72 -10.35
N GLY A 654 -32.33 6.67 -10.44
CA GLY A 654 -32.49 7.80 -9.50
C GLY A 654 -32.56 9.20 -10.15
N ASP A 655 -31.88 10.20 -9.58
CA ASP A 655 -31.58 11.54 -10.18
C ASP A 655 -30.13 11.56 -10.72
N THR A 656 -29.78 12.43 -11.67
CA THR A 656 -28.40 12.56 -12.21
C THR A 656 -27.52 13.54 -11.45
N ASP A 657 -28.09 14.47 -10.70
CA ASP A 657 -27.36 15.60 -10.14
C ASP A 657 -26.29 15.15 -9.13
N ASP A 658 -26.65 14.26 -8.21
CA ASP A 658 -25.72 13.58 -7.30
C ASP A 658 -25.36 12.19 -7.86
N PRO A 659 -24.08 11.91 -8.16
CA PRO A 659 -23.66 10.61 -8.71
C PRO A 659 -23.63 9.50 -7.66
N GLU A 660 -23.54 9.85 -6.38
CA GLU A 660 -23.42 8.89 -5.28
C GLU A 660 -24.81 8.39 -4.83
N ASP A 661 -25.87 9.14 -5.17
CA ASP A 661 -27.28 8.71 -5.07
C ASP A 661 -27.71 7.76 -6.20
N LEU A 662 -26.84 7.46 -7.18
CA LEU A 662 -27.10 6.53 -8.28
C LEU A 662 -27.10 5.09 -7.79
N THR A 663 -28.23 4.39 -7.89
CA THR A 663 -28.34 2.99 -7.47
C THR A 663 -28.44 2.02 -8.64
N ASN A 664 -27.96 0.80 -8.45
CA ASN A 664 -28.20 -0.35 -9.34
C ASN A 664 -29.54 -1.07 -9.04
N ARG A 665 -30.50 -0.37 -8.39
CA ARG A 665 -31.81 -0.90 -8.01
C ARG A 665 -32.91 -0.25 -8.85
N PRO A 666 -33.68 -1.01 -9.64
CA PRO A 666 -34.70 -0.46 -10.54
C PRO A 666 -35.73 0.46 -9.88
N GLY A 667 -35.75 1.72 -10.31
CA GLY A 667 -36.74 2.71 -9.89
C GLY A 667 -36.50 4.10 -10.48
N GLY A 668 -37.56 4.78 -10.93
CA GLY A 668 -37.42 6.09 -11.59
C GLY A 668 -36.79 5.98 -12.99
N ASP A 669 -36.08 7.02 -13.39
CA ASP A 669 -35.35 7.06 -14.67
C ASP A 669 -33.98 6.39 -14.56
N ALA A 670 -33.54 5.78 -15.67
CA ALA A 670 -32.29 5.05 -15.79
C ALA A 670 -31.35 5.71 -16.81
N ARG A 671 -30.04 5.61 -16.56
CA ARG A 671 -28.95 6.05 -17.46
C ARG A 671 -27.77 5.10 -17.35
N ARG A 672 -26.70 5.39 -18.10
CA ARG A 672 -25.54 4.50 -18.29
C ARG A 672 -26.04 3.13 -18.81
N LEU A 673 -26.93 3.21 -19.80
CA LEU A 673 -27.76 2.14 -20.36
C LEU A 673 -26.94 1.15 -21.18
N PHE A 674 -25.79 1.57 -21.70
CA PHE A 674 -24.91 0.77 -22.53
C PHE A 674 -23.71 0.24 -21.75
N ASP A 675 -23.26 -0.93 -22.17
CA ASP A 675 -22.01 -1.58 -21.80
C ASP A 675 -21.33 -2.12 -23.07
N GLU A 676 -20.11 -2.63 -22.94
CA GLU A 676 -19.43 -3.31 -24.05
C GLU A 676 -19.31 -4.82 -23.84
N SER A 677 -19.23 -5.57 -24.93
CA SER A 677 -19.06 -7.02 -24.88
C SER A 677 -18.13 -7.46 -26.01
N HIS A 678 -17.03 -8.11 -25.66
CA HIS A 678 -15.92 -8.39 -26.57
C HIS A 678 -15.67 -9.89 -26.79
N ALA A 679 -15.15 -10.26 -27.95
CA ALA A 679 -14.71 -11.62 -28.23
C ALA A 679 -13.59 -11.70 -29.27
N LEU A 680 -12.60 -12.56 -29.02
CA LEU A 680 -11.76 -13.11 -30.08
C LEU A 680 -12.56 -14.15 -30.89
N LEU A 681 -12.33 -14.16 -32.20
CA LEU A 681 -12.90 -15.11 -33.16
C LEU A 681 -11.93 -16.26 -33.40
N ASP A 682 -12.44 -17.39 -33.88
CA ASP A 682 -11.69 -18.63 -34.12
C ASP A 682 -10.68 -18.52 -35.29
N ARG A 683 -10.87 -17.52 -36.16
CA ARG A 683 -10.06 -17.26 -37.35
C ARG A 683 -10.03 -15.78 -37.70
N THR A 684 -9.08 -15.40 -38.56
CA THR A 684 -9.13 -14.12 -39.27
C THR A 684 -10.13 -14.19 -40.42
N PHE A 685 -11.04 -13.23 -40.45
CA PHE A 685 -11.95 -12.95 -41.57
C PHE A 685 -11.33 -11.85 -42.45
N PRO A 686 -11.48 -11.94 -43.78
CA PRO A 686 -10.94 -10.95 -44.70
C PRO A 686 -11.68 -9.61 -44.62
N GLN A 687 -11.05 -8.57 -45.17
CA GLN A 687 -11.76 -7.34 -45.55
C GLN A 687 -12.90 -7.68 -46.53
N GLY A 688 -14.06 -7.06 -46.32
CA GLY A 688 -15.25 -7.23 -47.14
C GLY A 688 -16.25 -8.27 -46.62
N THR A 689 -15.94 -8.97 -45.52
CA THR A 689 -16.90 -9.89 -44.86
C THR A 689 -18.08 -9.10 -44.29
N GLU A 690 -19.29 -9.61 -44.52
CA GLU A 690 -20.53 -9.09 -43.95
C GLU A 690 -20.78 -9.72 -42.56
N PHE A 691 -20.45 -8.98 -41.50
CA PHE A 691 -20.74 -9.37 -40.11
C PHE A 691 -22.15 -8.96 -39.72
N ARG A 692 -22.95 -9.90 -39.19
CA ARG A 692 -24.32 -9.63 -38.75
C ARG A 692 -24.53 -10.07 -37.30
N LEU A 693 -25.06 -9.17 -36.49
CA LEU A 693 -25.60 -9.47 -35.16
C LEU A 693 -27.12 -9.62 -35.31
N GLN A 694 -27.63 -10.83 -35.06
CA GLN A 694 -29.03 -11.18 -35.28
C GLN A 694 -29.64 -11.78 -34.01
N ARG A 695 -30.91 -11.43 -33.74
CA ARG A 695 -31.69 -12.04 -32.66
C ARG A 695 -32.39 -13.30 -33.15
N ASP A 696 -31.85 -14.47 -32.83
CA ASP A 696 -32.45 -15.76 -33.13
C ASP A 696 -33.48 -16.21 -32.07
N ALA A 697 -34.11 -17.37 -32.30
CA ALA A 697 -35.06 -17.97 -31.37
C ALA A 697 -34.44 -18.37 -30.01
N GLY A 698 -33.11 -18.49 -29.95
CA GLY A 698 -32.35 -18.74 -28.72
C GLY A 698 -31.72 -17.48 -28.10
N ASP A 699 -32.05 -16.28 -28.60
CA ASP A 699 -31.59 -15.00 -28.07
C ASP A 699 -32.73 -14.39 -27.23
N THR A 700 -32.63 -14.57 -25.92
CA THR A 700 -33.76 -14.53 -24.99
C THR A 700 -34.01 -13.19 -24.31
N ALA A 701 -33.17 -12.17 -24.50
CA ALA A 701 -33.43 -10.85 -23.92
C ALA A 701 -34.72 -10.24 -24.50
N ALA A 702 -35.45 -9.44 -23.71
CA ALA A 702 -36.70 -8.83 -24.17
C ALA A 702 -36.47 -7.90 -25.38
N PHE A 703 -35.34 -7.19 -25.39
CA PHE A 703 -34.81 -6.43 -26.52
C PHE A 703 -33.29 -6.47 -26.50
N TYR A 704 -32.69 -6.06 -27.61
CA TYR A 704 -31.27 -5.75 -27.75
C TYR A 704 -31.19 -4.36 -28.37
N VAL A 705 -30.38 -3.45 -27.85
CA VAL A 705 -30.02 -2.20 -28.54
C VAL A 705 -28.57 -2.33 -28.93
N ILE A 706 -28.28 -2.27 -30.23
CA ILE A 706 -26.91 -2.28 -30.75
C ILE A 706 -26.56 -0.87 -31.20
N ASP A 707 -25.46 -0.36 -30.66
CA ASP A 707 -24.96 1.00 -30.90
C ASP A 707 -23.91 0.99 -32.01
N LEU A 708 -22.80 0.29 -31.76
CA LEU A 708 -21.68 0.16 -32.67
C LEU A 708 -20.95 -1.17 -32.48
N ILE A 709 -20.08 -1.50 -33.44
CA ILE A 709 -19.06 -2.53 -33.27
C ILE A 709 -17.66 -1.98 -33.56
N ASP A 710 -16.67 -2.43 -32.78
CA ASP A 710 -15.25 -2.29 -33.14
C ASP A 710 -14.76 -3.62 -33.73
N LEU A 711 -14.08 -3.60 -34.89
CA LEU A 711 -13.41 -4.77 -35.48
C LEU A 711 -11.90 -4.54 -35.52
N GLU A 712 -11.12 -5.44 -34.90
CA GLU A 712 -9.66 -5.35 -34.79
C GLU A 712 -8.97 -6.62 -35.33
N GLN A 713 -7.89 -6.43 -36.09
CA GLN A 713 -6.95 -7.51 -36.40
C GLN A 713 -5.95 -7.65 -35.24
N VAL A 714 -6.35 -8.36 -34.19
CA VAL A 714 -5.56 -8.63 -33.00
C VAL A 714 -4.36 -9.52 -33.36
N ALA A 715 -3.17 -9.11 -32.94
CA ALA A 715 -1.96 -9.90 -33.10
C ALA A 715 -1.99 -11.18 -32.22
N PRO A 716 -1.24 -12.24 -32.56
CA PRO A 716 -0.97 -13.34 -31.64
C PRO A 716 -0.41 -12.84 -30.30
N PRO A 717 -0.60 -13.58 -29.19
CA PRO A 717 -0.03 -13.20 -27.90
C PRO A 717 1.49 -13.03 -28.00
N LYS A 718 2.02 -11.97 -27.38
CA LYS A 718 3.47 -11.77 -27.29
C LYS A 718 4.11 -12.93 -26.51
N THR A 719 5.33 -13.29 -26.88
CA THR A 719 6.15 -14.27 -26.14
C THR A 719 6.78 -13.61 -24.91
N LYS A 720 6.97 -14.39 -23.85
CA LYS A 720 7.74 -13.97 -22.65
C LYS A 720 9.13 -13.46 -23.10
N PRO A 721 9.53 -12.23 -22.73
CA PRO A 721 10.91 -11.79 -22.86
C PRO A 721 11.87 -12.69 -22.06
N ASP A 722 13.11 -12.89 -22.50
CA ASP A 722 14.02 -13.83 -21.84
C ASP A 722 14.35 -13.41 -20.40
N ASP A 723 14.43 -12.10 -20.15
CA ASP A 723 14.65 -11.42 -18.87
C ASP A 723 13.50 -11.58 -17.87
N CYS A 724 12.23 -11.58 -18.32
CA CYS A 724 11.10 -11.55 -17.37
C CYS A 724 10.76 -12.92 -16.77
N VAL A 725 10.29 -12.96 -15.52
CA VAL A 725 9.82 -14.18 -14.83
C VAL A 725 8.28 -14.25 -14.80
N PRO A 726 7.66 -15.38 -15.15
CA PRO A 726 6.21 -15.48 -15.26
C PRO A 726 5.53 -15.65 -13.89
N ILE A 727 4.37 -15.01 -13.67
CA ILE A 727 3.57 -15.17 -12.43
C ILE A 727 3.19 -16.63 -12.11
N THR A 728 3.22 -17.53 -13.10
CA THR A 728 3.01 -18.98 -12.90
C THR A 728 4.10 -19.65 -12.07
N GLU A 729 5.32 -19.11 -12.04
CA GLU A 729 6.39 -19.60 -11.15
C GLU A 729 6.16 -19.19 -9.68
N TYR A 730 5.34 -18.15 -9.45
CA TYR A 730 4.88 -17.71 -8.13
C TYR A 730 3.54 -18.35 -7.69
N GLY A 731 3.01 -19.28 -8.50
CA GLY A 731 1.84 -20.10 -8.18
C GLY A 731 0.53 -19.71 -8.88
N ALA A 732 0.50 -18.68 -9.72
CA ALA A 732 -0.70 -18.28 -10.46
C ALA A 732 -1.12 -19.35 -11.49
N VAL A 733 -2.43 -19.54 -11.72
CA VAL A 733 -2.96 -20.54 -12.65
C VAL A 733 -4.05 -19.93 -13.55
N PRO A 734 -3.83 -19.83 -14.88
CA PRO A 734 -4.74 -19.09 -15.75
C PRO A 734 -6.08 -19.80 -15.91
N GLY A 735 -7.17 -19.08 -15.61
CA GLY A 735 -8.53 -19.50 -15.92
C GLY A 735 -9.11 -20.60 -15.04
N ASP A 736 -8.55 -20.86 -13.85
CA ASP A 736 -9.12 -21.84 -12.90
C ASP A 736 -10.21 -21.24 -11.98
N GLY A 737 -10.29 -19.91 -11.87
CA GLY A 737 -11.27 -19.16 -11.08
C GLY A 737 -10.87 -18.94 -9.61
N LEU A 738 -9.69 -19.40 -9.20
CA LEU A 738 -9.09 -19.11 -7.90
C LEU A 738 -8.43 -17.72 -7.94
N ASP A 739 -8.11 -17.17 -6.77
CA ASP A 739 -7.48 -15.84 -6.62
C ASP A 739 -5.96 -15.93 -6.80
N ASP A 740 -5.42 -15.25 -7.82
CA ASP A 740 -3.99 -15.18 -8.14
C ASP A 740 -3.29 -13.99 -7.45
N THR A 741 -3.99 -13.14 -6.70
CA THR A 741 -3.43 -11.90 -6.11
C THR A 741 -2.11 -12.14 -5.40
N ASP A 742 -2.04 -13.16 -4.54
CA ASP A 742 -0.87 -13.50 -3.73
C ASP A 742 0.36 -13.93 -4.59
N ALA A 743 0.12 -14.58 -5.73
CA ALA A 743 1.17 -14.90 -6.70
C ALA A 743 1.63 -13.67 -7.50
N ILE A 744 0.70 -12.80 -7.90
CA ILE A 744 1.01 -11.52 -8.56
C ILE A 744 1.81 -10.61 -7.62
N GLN A 745 1.38 -10.49 -6.36
CA GLN A 745 2.04 -9.70 -5.33
C GLN A 745 3.47 -10.18 -5.08
N ARG A 746 3.69 -11.49 -4.93
CA ARG A 746 5.07 -12.02 -4.80
C ARG A 746 5.95 -11.71 -5.99
N ALA A 747 5.43 -11.86 -7.22
CA ALA A 747 6.20 -11.56 -8.42
C ALA A 747 6.58 -10.07 -8.49
N VAL A 748 5.64 -9.18 -8.19
CA VAL A 748 5.85 -7.72 -8.15
C VAL A 748 6.81 -7.31 -7.02
N THR A 749 6.71 -7.92 -5.85
CA THR A 749 7.66 -7.70 -4.75
C THR A 749 9.06 -8.20 -5.09
N ALA A 750 9.20 -9.35 -5.75
CA ALA A 750 10.49 -9.85 -6.21
C ALA A 750 11.16 -8.90 -7.22
N ASP A 751 10.38 -8.36 -8.15
CA ASP A 751 10.84 -7.37 -9.13
C ASP A 751 11.30 -6.06 -8.45
N GLN A 752 10.47 -5.55 -7.54
CA GLN A 752 10.77 -4.36 -6.72
C GLN A 752 12.02 -4.52 -5.84
N ASN A 753 12.32 -5.74 -5.40
CA ASN A 753 13.53 -6.05 -4.63
C ASN A 753 14.78 -6.22 -5.51
N GLY A 754 14.62 -6.30 -6.84
CA GLY A 754 15.70 -6.65 -7.78
C GLY A 754 16.01 -8.15 -7.85
N ASP A 755 15.17 -9.02 -7.27
CA ASP A 755 15.31 -10.48 -7.35
C ASP A 755 15.07 -10.99 -8.79
N ILE A 756 14.25 -10.26 -9.56
CA ILE A 756 13.97 -10.49 -10.99
C ILE A 756 14.01 -9.15 -11.76
N PRO A 757 14.18 -9.16 -13.11
CA PRO A 757 14.31 -7.92 -13.91
C PRO A 757 12.99 -7.39 -14.50
N CYS A 758 11.97 -8.25 -14.60
CA CYS A 758 10.60 -7.87 -14.95
C CYS A 758 9.61 -8.99 -14.61
N VAL A 759 8.40 -8.61 -14.21
CA VAL A 759 7.24 -9.51 -14.09
C VAL A 759 6.63 -9.76 -15.47
N TRP A 760 6.38 -11.03 -15.80
CA TRP A 760 5.59 -11.43 -16.96
C TRP A 760 4.23 -11.99 -16.58
N ILE A 761 3.17 -11.48 -17.21
CA ILE A 761 1.80 -11.98 -17.09
C ILE A 761 1.45 -12.69 -18.40
N PRO A 762 1.48 -14.04 -18.47
CA PRO A 762 1.18 -14.77 -19.70
C PRO A 762 -0.26 -14.56 -20.19
N ALA A 763 -0.51 -14.99 -21.43
CA ALA A 763 -1.86 -15.08 -21.97
C ALA A 763 -2.72 -16.00 -21.07
N GLY A 764 -3.84 -15.47 -20.60
CA GLY A 764 -4.70 -16.07 -19.59
C GLY A 764 -5.64 -15.05 -18.95
N GLN A 765 -6.65 -15.56 -18.25
CA GLN A 765 -7.47 -14.76 -17.33
C GLN A 765 -7.00 -15.07 -15.91
N TRP A 766 -6.65 -14.04 -15.16
CA TRP A 766 -6.03 -14.12 -13.84
C TRP A 766 -6.89 -13.35 -12.86
N ARG A 767 -7.28 -13.97 -11.76
CA ARG A 767 -8.18 -13.33 -10.81
C ARG A 767 -7.39 -12.54 -9.79
N GLN A 768 -7.77 -11.29 -9.56
CA GLN A 768 -7.11 -10.40 -8.63
C GLN A 768 -8.18 -9.77 -7.74
N GLU A 769 -8.27 -10.22 -6.49
CA GLU A 769 -9.24 -9.74 -5.51
C GLU A 769 -8.65 -8.79 -4.47
N GLN A 770 -7.34 -8.46 -4.52
CA GLN A 770 -6.76 -7.34 -3.76
C GLN A 770 -5.89 -6.40 -4.61
N LYS A 771 -5.69 -5.17 -4.13
CA LYS A 771 -4.77 -4.17 -4.71
C LYS A 771 -3.32 -4.65 -4.53
N ILE A 772 -2.52 -4.58 -5.59
CA ILE A 772 -1.07 -4.84 -5.50
C ILE A 772 -0.37 -3.55 -5.05
N LEU A 773 0.36 -3.64 -3.94
CA LEU A 773 1.02 -2.51 -3.28
C LEU A 773 2.26 -2.98 -2.48
N THR A 774 3.02 -2.04 -1.93
CA THR A 774 4.17 -2.34 -1.07
C THR A 774 3.73 -2.45 0.40
N ASP A 775 4.22 -3.46 1.12
CA ASP A 775 3.98 -3.57 2.57
C ASP A 775 4.56 -2.35 3.31
N ASP A 776 3.84 -1.82 4.31
CA ASP A 776 4.31 -0.67 5.07
C ASP A 776 5.28 -1.14 6.16
N PRO A 777 6.61 -0.91 6.05
CA PRO A 777 7.57 -1.40 7.03
C PRO A 777 7.36 -0.81 8.43
N GLN A 778 6.63 0.31 8.52
CA GLN A 778 6.28 0.94 9.79
C GLN A 778 4.93 0.46 10.35
N ASN A 779 4.21 -0.41 9.64
CA ASN A 779 2.93 -1.02 10.04
C ASN A 779 1.92 0.01 10.58
N ARG A 780 1.83 1.20 9.95
CA ARG A 780 1.15 2.38 10.54
C ARG A 780 -0.38 2.26 10.61
N GLY A 781 -0.95 1.19 10.03
CA GLY A 781 -2.37 0.85 10.13
C GLY A 781 -2.90 0.19 8.87
N GLN A 782 -4.13 -0.34 8.94
CA GLN A 782 -4.83 -1.08 7.88
C GLN A 782 -5.00 -0.34 6.54
N PHE A 783 -4.76 0.97 6.52
CA PHE A 783 -5.17 1.90 5.46
C PHE A 783 -4.03 2.79 4.95
N ASN A 784 -2.78 2.51 5.33
CA ASN A 784 -1.63 3.28 4.87
C ASN A 784 -0.95 2.58 3.70
N GLN A 785 -0.79 3.32 2.61
CA GLN A 785 -0.48 2.74 1.30
C GLN A 785 0.85 3.27 0.80
N VAL A 786 1.84 2.38 0.82
CA VAL A 786 3.10 2.52 0.10
C VAL A 786 2.85 1.90 -1.27
N GLY A 787 2.93 2.68 -2.34
CA GLY A 787 2.77 2.16 -3.69
C GLY A 787 3.96 1.29 -4.09
N ILE A 788 3.79 0.50 -5.15
CA ILE A 788 4.90 -0.19 -5.80
C ILE A 788 5.85 0.81 -6.46
N ARG A 789 7.13 0.46 -6.56
CA ARG A 789 8.17 1.31 -7.14
C ARG A 789 9.21 0.51 -7.88
N ASP A 790 9.81 1.11 -8.90
CA ASP A 790 10.91 0.51 -9.67
C ASP A 790 10.53 -0.82 -10.36
N VAL A 791 9.23 -1.08 -10.55
CA VAL A 791 8.68 -2.35 -11.09
C VAL A 791 8.46 -2.29 -12.60
N THR A 792 8.81 -3.36 -13.32
CA THR A 792 8.46 -3.57 -14.73
C THR A 792 7.52 -4.78 -14.90
N ILE A 793 6.25 -4.51 -15.24
CA ILE A 793 5.22 -5.53 -15.50
C ILE A 793 4.87 -5.56 -17.00
N ARG A 794 4.97 -6.73 -17.64
CA ARG A 794 4.68 -6.92 -19.07
C ARG A 794 3.68 -8.05 -19.30
N GLY A 795 2.64 -7.79 -20.11
CA GLY A 795 1.67 -8.79 -20.56
C GLY A 795 1.85 -9.24 -22.01
N ALA A 796 1.05 -10.22 -22.42
CA ALA A 796 1.02 -10.79 -23.76
C ALA A 796 0.19 -9.97 -24.77
N GLY A 797 -0.38 -8.84 -24.37
CA GLY A 797 -1.34 -7.99 -25.09
C GLY A 797 -2.68 -7.91 -24.36
N MET A 798 -3.37 -6.76 -24.44
CA MET A 798 -4.66 -6.52 -23.75
C MET A 798 -5.72 -7.62 -23.97
N TRP A 799 -5.78 -8.15 -25.19
CA TRP A 799 -6.72 -9.22 -25.57
C TRP A 799 -6.36 -10.60 -25.01
N HIS A 800 -5.15 -10.75 -24.44
CA HIS A 800 -4.55 -12.04 -24.08
C HIS A 800 -4.26 -12.14 -22.58
N SER A 801 -3.70 -11.11 -21.95
CA SER A 801 -3.38 -11.09 -20.51
C SER A 801 -4.40 -10.23 -19.77
N GLN A 802 -5.35 -10.86 -19.09
CA GLN A 802 -6.51 -10.19 -18.50
C GLN A 802 -6.55 -10.42 -16.99
N LEU A 803 -6.36 -9.36 -16.20
CA LEU A 803 -6.63 -9.36 -14.76
C LEU A 803 -8.12 -9.06 -14.54
N TYR A 804 -8.79 -9.76 -13.63
CA TYR A 804 -10.20 -9.51 -13.32
C TYR A 804 -10.54 -9.74 -11.83
N THR A 805 -11.53 -9.01 -11.32
CA THR A 805 -12.13 -9.25 -9.99
C THR A 805 -13.58 -9.69 -10.12
N LEU A 806 -14.07 -10.52 -9.19
CA LEU A 806 -15.48 -10.85 -9.06
C LEU A 806 -16.17 -10.08 -7.92
N THR A 807 -15.41 -9.60 -6.94
CA THR A 807 -15.93 -8.91 -5.74
C THR A 807 -16.12 -7.42 -6.01
N PRO A 808 -17.34 -6.86 -6.00
CA PRO A 808 -17.54 -5.42 -6.16
C PRO A 808 -16.81 -4.63 -5.07
N PRO A 809 -16.14 -3.50 -5.35
CA PRO A 809 -15.23 -2.89 -4.36
C PRO A 809 -15.93 -2.39 -3.09
N HIS A 810 -17.18 -1.92 -3.21
CA HIS A 810 -18.02 -1.54 -2.08
C HIS A 810 -18.52 -2.75 -1.24
N GLU A 811 -18.39 -3.97 -1.74
CA GLU A 811 -18.70 -5.23 -1.02
C GLU A 811 -17.44 -5.94 -0.49
N ALA A 812 -16.23 -5.47 -0.84
CA ALA A 812 -14.96 -6.15 -0.57
C ALA A 812 -14.50 -6.13 0.92
N GLY A 813 -15.24 -5.48 1.83
CA GLY A 813 -15.21 -5.76 3.26
C GLY A 813 -13.84 -5.91 3.94
N GLY A 814 -13.02 -4.86 3.95
CA GLY A 814 -11.75 -4.82 4.70
C GLY A 814 -10.54 -5.43 3.99
N ILE A 815 -10.67 -5.76 2.71
CA ILE A 815 -9.59 -6.30 1.85
C ILE A 815 -8.55 -5.25 1.42
N ASN A 816 -8.89 -3.95 1.41
CA ASN A 816 -7.96 -2.83 1.19
C ASN A 816 -8.62 -1.47 1.54
N HIS A 817 -7.94 -0.33 1.29
CA HIS A 817 -8.45 1.03 1.55
C HIS A 817 -9.82 1.28 0.89
N PRO A 818 -10.84 1.79 1.62
CA PRO A 818 -12.24 1.83 1.15
C PRO A 818 -12.49 2.77 -0.04
N HIS A 819 -11.59 3.70 -0.31
CA HIS A 819 -11.68 4.62 -1.45
C HIS A 819 -11.04 4.04 -2.74
N GLU A 820 -10.04 3.16 -2.60
CA GLU A 820 -9.18 2.75 -3.74
C GLU A 820 -9.51 1.37 -4.28
N GLY A 821 -10.28 0.58 -3.51
CA GLY A 821 -10.82 -0.71 -3.92
C GLY A 821 -9.82 -1.85 -3.87
N ASN A 822 -10.23 -2.98 -4.46
CA ASN A 822 -9.64 -4.29 -4.23
C ASN A 822 -8.99 -4.90 -5.48
N PHE A 823 -8.61 -4.11 -6.49
CA PHE A 823 -7.95 -4.64 -7.69
C PHE A 823 -7.03 -3.58 -8.30
N GLY A 824 -6.19 -4.00 -9.25
CA GLY A 824 -5.21 -3.16 -9.90
C GLY A 824 -3.98 -2.89 -9.04
N PHE A 825 -3.35 -1.73 -9.24
CA PHE A 825 -2.02 -1.41 -8.69
C PHE A 825 -1.99 -0.03 -8.01
N ASP A 826 -1.36 0.05 -6.84
CA ASP A 826 -0.97 1.29 -6.18
C ASP A 826 0.49 1.59 -6.54
N ILE A 827 0.81 2.80 -7.01
CA ILE A 827 2.11 3.14 -7.62
C ILE A 827 2.71 4.37 -6.94
N ASP A 828 3.95 4.26 -6.46
CA ASP A 828 4.71 5.35 -5.84
C ASP A 828 5.73 6.00 -6.79
N ASP A 829 6.50 5.22 -7.55
CA ASP A 829 7.62 5.74 -8.37
C ASP A 829 8.03 4.78 -9.51
N ASN A 830 8.71 5.28 -10.55
CA ASN A 830 9.44 4.54 -11.59
C ASN A 830 8.83 3.18 -12.04
N THR A 831 7.53 3.12 -12.26
CA THR A 831 6.82 1.86 -12.53
C THR A 831 6.38 1.77 -13.98
N GLN A 832 6.71 0.66 -14.64
CA GLN A 832 6.43 0.41 -16.05
C GLN A 832 5.41 -0.72 -16.16
N ILE A 833 4.23 -0.45 -16.73
CA ILE A 833 3.20 -1.48 -16.96
C ILE A 833 2.82 -1.50 -18.44
N SER A 834 2.91 -2.66 -19.10
CA SER A 834 2.50 -2.78 -20.49
C SER A 834 1.68 -4.00 -20.88
N ASP A 835 0.88 -3.82 -21.93
CA ASP A 835 0.29 -4.89 -22.75
C ASP A 835 -0.63 -5.87 -21.99
N LEU A 836 -1.51 -5.37 -21.12
CA LEU A 836 -2.47 -6.17 -20.36
C LEU A 836 -3.84 -5.49 -20.25
N ALA A 837 -4.83 -6.21 -19.74
CA ALA A 837 -6.13 -5.67 -19.37
C ALA A 837 -6.41 -5.80 -17.86
N ILE A 838 -7.18 -4.88 -17.30
CA ILE A 838 -7.65 -4.85 -15.91
C ILE A 838 -9.17 -4.65 -15.95
N PHE A 839 -9.93 -5.68 -15.62
CA PHE A 839 -11.39 -5.65 -15.62
C PHE A 839 -11.91 -5.63 -14.17
N GLY A 840 -12.44 -4.47 -13.78
CA GLY A 840 -13.06 -4.25 -12.49
C GLY A 840 -14.41 -4.96 -12.35
N SER A 841 -14.97 -4.86 -11.15
CA SER A 841 -16.22 -5.50 -10.73
C SER A 841 -17.30 -4.47 -10.36
N GLY A 842 -17.05 -3.18 -10.58
CA GLY A 842 -17.90 -2.08 -10.15
C GLY A 842 -19.30 -2.14 -10.77
N THR A 843 -20.32 -1.82 -9.97
CA THR A 843 -21.74 -1.76 -10.36
C THR A 843 -22.40 -0.42 -10.01
N ILE A 844 -21.68 0.47 -9.34
CA ILE A 844 -22.05 1.83 -8.90
C ILE A 844 -20.76 2.67 -8.79
N ARG A 845 -20.90 4.01 -8.79
CA ARG A 845 -19.80 4.96 -8.52
C ARG A 845 -19.39 4.95 -7.05
N GLY A 846 -20.38 5.18 -6.20
CA GLY A 846 -20.33 4.97 -4.77
C GLY A 846 -21.75 4.74 -4.25
N GLY A 847 -21.90 4.52 -2.96
CA GLY A 847 -23.22 4.30 -2.34
C GLY A 847 -23.26 4.60 -0.85
N ASP A 848 -24.40 4.30 -0.23
CA ASP A 848 -24.71 4.54 1.19
C ASP A 848 -23.48 4.39 2.10
N GLY A 849 -22.97 5.50 2.64
CA GLY A 849 -21.86 5.52 3.61
C GLY A 849 -20.46 5.85 3.08
N ASN A 850 -20.34 6.43 1.87
CA ASN A 850 -19.06 6.78 1.21
C ASN A 850 -18.20 5.55 0.84
N HIS A 851 -18.83 4.46 0.43
CA HIS A 851 -18.10 3.33 -0.18
C HIS A 851 -17.85 3.65 -1.66
N GLU A 852 -16.60 3.63 -2.14
CA GLU A 852 -16.25 3.95 -3.53
C GLU A 852 -16.04 2.70 -4.39
N GLY A 853 -16.33 2.80 -5.69
CA GLY A 853 -16.29 1.67 -6.64
C GLY A 853 -14.90 1.24 -7.14
N GLY A 854 -13.82 1.60 -6.44
CA GLY A 854 -12.44 1.15 -6.72
C GLY A 854 -11.74 1.76 -7.95
N VAL A 855 -10.43 1.91 -7.88
CA VAL A 855 -9.59 2.54 -8.94
C VAL A 855 -8.73 1.50 -9.64
N GLY A 856 -8.53 1.61 -10.96
CA GLY A 856 -7.67 0.71 -11.73
C GLY A 856 -6.18 0.88 -11.39
N LEU A 857 -5.64 2.09 -11.53
CA LEU A 857 -4.29 2.46 -11.13
C LEU A 857 -4.33 3.73 -10.26
N ASN A 858 -3.71 3.72 -9.08
CA ASN A 858 -3.73 4.87 -8.18
C ASN A 858 -2.38 5.07 -7.49
N GLY A 859 -2.23 6.17 -6.74
CA GLY A 859 -1.05 6.43 -5.92
C GLY A 859 -0.37 7.74 -6.26
N ARG A 860 0.94 7.81 -6.02
CA ARG A 860 1.77 9.01 -6.15
C ARG A 860 2.40 9.13 -7.54
N PHE A 861 2.67 7.99 -8.18
CA PHE A 861 3.29 7.80 -9.50
C PHE A 861 4.74 8.28 -9.66
N GLY A 862 5.19 9.27 -8.88
CA GLY A 862 6.60 9.67 -8.82
C GLY A 862 7.13 10.11 -10.18
N LYS A 863 8.33 9.65 -10.53
CA LYS A 863 9.04 9.97 -11.77
C LYS A 863 9.13 8.77 -12.68
N ASP A 864 9.32 9.05 -13.97
CA ASP A 864 9.66 8.06 -15.01
C ASP A 864 8.68 6.87 -15.17
N THR A 865 7.55 6.85 -14.46
CA THR A 865 6.45 5.88 -14.57
C THR A 865 5.75 5.99 -15.93
N LYS A 866 5.66 4.88 -16.67
CA LYS A 866 5.07 4.80 -18.01
C LYS A 866 4.13 3.60 -18.14
N ILE A 867 2.89 3.89 -18.49
CA ILE A 867 1.83 2.88 -18.65
C ILE A 867 1.46 2.84 -20.13
N SER A 868 1.63 1.69 -20.78
CA SER A 868 1.47 1.57 -22.24
C SER A 868 0.66 0.36 -22.68
N ASN A 869 -0.25 0.56 -23.63
CA ASN A 869 -1.13 -0.50 -24.14
C ASN A 869 -1.91 -1.25 -23.03
N VAL A 870 -2.48 -0.51 -22.07
CA VAL A 870 -3.33 -1.09 -21.01
C VAL A 870 -4.82 -0.81 -21.28
N TRP A 871 -5.66 -1.85 -21.13
CA TRP A 871 -7.12 -1.74 -21.21
C TRP A 871 -7.72 -1.81 -19.80
N ILE A 872 -8.48 -0.81 -19.37
CA ILE A 872 -9.18 -0.80 -18.08
C ILE A 872 -10.69 -0.68 -18.31
N GLU A 873 -11.49 -1.58 -17.74
CA GLU A 873 -12.96 -1.48 -17.71
C GLU A 873 -13.53 -1.65 -16.30
N HIS A 874 -14.78 -1.19 -16.12
CA HIS A 874 -15.64 -1.46 -14.94
C HIS A 874 -15.04 -1.09 -13.58
N ALA A 875 -14.04 -0.20 -13.57
CA ALA A 875 -13.56 0.51 -12.40
C ALA A 875 -14.39 1.77 -12.12
N ASN A 876 -14.34 2.32 -10.90
CA ASN A 876 -14.82 3.67 -10.67
C ASN A 876 -13.97 4.68 -11.44
N VAL A 877 -12.68 4.76 -11.13
CA VAL A 877 -11.71 5.58 -11.89
C VAL A 877 -10.74 4.66 -12.62
N GLY A 878 -10.39 5.00 -13.87
CA GLY A 878 -9.35 4.26 -14.60
C GLY A 878 -7.96 4.47 -13.99
N VAL A 879 -7.52 5.72 -13.91
CA VAL A 879 -6.26 6.14 -13.27
C VAL A 879 -6.45 7.38 -12.40
N TRP A 880 -5.99 7.34 -11.15
CA TRP A 880 -5.92 8.50 -10.25
C TRP A 880 -4.46 8.79 -9.87
N ALA A 881 -3.81 9.70 -10.60
CA ALA A 881 -2.39 10.03 -10.46
C ALA A 881 -2.17 11.25 -9.57
N GLY A 882 -2.09 10.99 -8.26
CA GLY A 882 -1.85 11.96 -7.21
C GLY A 882 -2.43 11.48 -5.88
N ARG A 883 -1.74 11.77 -4.79
CA ARG A 883 -2.14 11.41 -3.43
C ARG A 883 -1.86 12.57 -2.50
N ASP A 884 -2.80 12.91 -1.62
CA ASP A 884 -2.69 14.06 -0.73
C ASP A 884 -1.46 13.97 0.19
N TYR A 885 -0.80 15.11 0.40
CA TYR A 885 0.40 15.22 1.24
C TYR A 885 0.21 14.68 2.67
N SER A 886 -1.03 14.70 3.19
CA SER A 886 -1.38 14.21 4.52
C SER A 886 -1.44 12.69 4.66
N ASN A 887 -1.40 11.89 3.59
CA ASN A 887 -1.46 10.43 3.68
C ASN A 887 -0.17 9.85 4.31
N ILE A 888 0.98 10.06 3.67
CA ILE A 888 2.31 9.76 4.21
C ILE A 888 3.27 10.88 3.74
N PRO A 889 3.56 11.89 4.59
CA PRO A 889 4.37 13.06 4.23
C PRO A 889 5.79 12.75 3.78
N GLU A 890 6.38 11.66 4.27
CA GLU A 890 7.75 11.23 3.96
C GLU A 890 7.87 10.71 2.52
N LEU A 891 6.77 10.21 1.96
CA LEU A 891 6.67 9.68 0.61
C LEU A 891 6.16 10.72 -0.40
N TRP A 892 6.20 12.02 -0.09
CA TRP A 892 5.73 13.05 -1.03
C TRP A 892 6.56 13.07 -2.34
N GLY A 893 5.97 12.51 -3.40
CA GLY A 893 6.51 12.47 -4.76
C GLY A 893 5.37 12.50 -5.79
N PRO A 894 4.81 13.68 -6.11
CA PRO A 894 3.75 13.79 -7.12
C PRO A 894 4.29 13.44 -8.50
N GLY A 895 3.40 12.99 -9.40
CA GLY A 895 3.73 12.61 -10.76
C GLY A 895 4.56 13.66 -11.51
N ASP A 896 5.70 13.27 -12.07
CA ASP A 896 6.61 14.17 -12.78
C ASP A 896 7.20 13.44 -14.00
N GLY A 897 6.72 13.82 -15.19
CA GLY A 897 7.12 13.16 -16.45
C GLY A 897 6.39 11.85 -16.76
N LEU A 898 5.17 11.65 -16.23
CA LEU A 898 4.39 10.43 -16.45
C LEU A 898 3.99 10.28 -17.93
N GLU A 899 4.04 9.06 -18.46
CA GLU A 899 3.58 8.76 -19.82
C GLU A 899 2.47 7.69 -19.81
N PHE A 900 1.28 8.05 -20.31
CA PHE A 900 0.19 7.11 -20.57
C PHE A 900 -0.07 7.04 -22.08
N THR A 901 0.07 5.86 -22.69
CA THR A 901 -0.05 5.74 -24.15
C THR A 901 -0.73 4.46 -24.63
N GLY A 902 -1.53 4.56 -25.68
CA GLY A 902 -2.28 3.41 -26.19
C GLY A 902 -3.30 2.85 -25.19
N MET A 903 -3.75 3.66 -24.22
CA MET A 903 -4.70 3.22 -23.21
C MET A 903 -6.07 2.97 -23.86
N ARG A 904 -6.83 2.00 -23.34
CA ARG A 904 -8.27 1.84 -23.60
C ARG A 904 -8.99 1.90 -22.27
N ILE A 905 -9.59 3.02 -21.92
CA ILE A 905 -10.32 3.16 -20.66
C ILE A 905 -11.81 3.28 -20.98
N ARG A 906 -12.59 2.29 -20.57
CA ARG A 906 -13.98 2.14 -20.99
C ARG A 906 -14.90 1.84 -19.81
N ASN A 907 -16.16 2.25 -19.91
CA ASN A 907 -17.21 1.84 -18.99
C ASN A 907 -16.90 2.14 -17.50
N THR A 908 -16.19 3.23 -17.21
CA THR A 908 -15.89 3.65 -15.83
C THR A 908 -17.08 4.36 -15.17
N TYR A 909 -17.12 4.40 -13.83
CA TYR A 909 -18.20 5.09 -13.10
C TYR A 909 -17.88 6.55 -12.74
N ALA A 910 -16.60 6.93 -12.79
CA ALA A 910 -16.05 8.26 -12.66
C ALA A 910 -14.98 8.47 -13.76
N ASP A 911 -13.93 9.24 -13.45
CA ASP A 911 -12.88 9.70 -14.37
C ASP A 911 -12.18 8.58 -15.17
N GLY A 912 -11.68 8.93 -16.35
CA GLY A 912 -10.78 8.06 -17.10
C GLY A 912 -9.35 8.11 -16.57
N ILE A 913 -8.68 9.26 -16.70
CA ILE A 913 -7.39 9.55 -16.04
C ILE A 913 -7.44 10.95 -15.40
N ASN A 914 -7.20 11.05 -14.10
CA ASN A 914 -7.07 12.32 -13.38
C ASN A 914 -5.62 12.54 -12.91
N PHE A 915 -5.01 13.64 -13.35
CA PHE A 915 -3.72 14.14 -12.86
C PHE A 915 -3.98 15.13 -11.72
N ALA A 916 -3.83 14.65 -10.49
CA ALA A 916 -4.20 15.36 -9.27
C ALA A 916 -3.01 16.07 -8.59
N ASN A 917 -3.31 16.92 -7.60
CA ASN A 917 -2.36 17.58 -6.71
C ASN A 917 -1.27 18.37 -7.48
N GLY A 918 -0.02 17.91 -7.40
CA GLY A 918 1.17 18.55 -8.00
C GLY A 918 1.70 17.81 -9.24
N THR A 919 0.89 16.95 -9.88
CA THR A 919 1.31 16.19 -11.06
C THR A 919 1.67 17.13 -12.21
N ARG A 920 2.84 16.92 -12.82
CA ARG A 920 3.49 17.88 -13.73
C ARG A 920 4.27 17.19 -14.86
N ASN A 921 4.61 17.94 -15.91
CA ASN A 921 5.38 17.48 -17.07
C ASN A 921 4.81 16.20 -17.76
N SER A 922 3.57 15.83 -17.46
CA SER A 922 3.02 14.50 -17.71
C SER A 922 2.12 14.48 -18.94
N THR A 923 2.00 13.34 -19.61
CA THR A 923 1.25 13.24 -20.88
C THR A 923 0.37 12.01 -20.96
N VAL A 924 -0.89 12.20 -21.36
CA VAL A 924 -1.75 11.11 -21.87
C VAL A 924 -1.90 11.30 -23.36
N TYR A 925 -1.48 10.32 -24.15
CA TYR A 925 -1.53 10.43 -25.60
C TYR A 925 -1.90 9.15 -26.33
N ASN A 926 -2.39 9.29 -27.55
CA ASN A 926 -2.74 8.17 -28.43
C ASN A 926 -3.68 7.14 -27.77
N SER A 927 -4.61 7.61 -26.94
CA SER A 927 -5.44 6.76 -26.08
C SER A 927 -6.93 6.91 -26.37
N SER A 928 -7.69 5.85 -26.11
CA SER A 928 -9.13 5.76 -26.33
C SER A 928 -9.90 5.75 -25.01
N PHE A 929 -10.94 6.57 -24.95
CA PHE A 929 -11.87 6.66 -23.83
C PHE A 929 -13.29 6.49 -24.35
N ARG A 930 -14.08 5.58 -23.77
CA ARG A 930 -15.50 5.43 -24.14
C ARG A 930 -16.37 5.18 -22.90
N ASN A 931 -17.49 5.89 -22.76
CA ASN A 931 -18.46 5.64 -21.68
C ASN A 931 -17.89 5.85 -20.25
N THR A 932 -17.10 6.91 -20.02
CA THR A 932 -16.61 7.28 -18.67
C THR A 932 -17.71 7.99 -17.85
N GLY A 933 -17.66 7.88 -16.53
CA GLY A 933 -18.70 8.39 -15.62
C GLY A 933 -18.38 9.65 -14.85
N ASP A 934 -17.25 10.26 -15.18
CA ASP A 934 -16.94 11.66 -14.98
C ASP A 934 -15.93 12.04 -16.08
N ASP A 935 -15.17 13.12 -15.87
CA ASP A 935 -14.14 13.62 -16.79
C ASP A 935 -13.26 12.50 -17.39
N SER A 936 -13.32 12.27 -18.70
CA SER A 936 -12.50 11.20 -19.32
C SER A 936 -11.00 11.47 -19.14
N LEU A 937 -10.59 12.74 -19.18
CA LEU A 937 -9.26 13.20 -18.78
C LEU A 937 -9.38 14.47 -17.93
N ALA A 938 -8.71 14.51 -16.78
CA ALA A 938 -8.70 15.67 -15.90
C ALA A 938 -7.29 16.07 -15.46
N VAL A 939 -7.03 17.37 -15.34
CA VAL A 939 -5.98 17.90 -14.45
C VAL A 939 -6.68 18.60 -13.31
N TRP A 940 -6.54 18.11 -12.08
CA TRP A 940 -6.97 18.82 -10.88
C TRP A 940 -5.74 19.27 -10.09
N ALA A 941 -5.39 20.55 -10.19
CA ALA A 941 -4.30 21.16 -9.43
C ALA A 941 -4.72 21.34 -7.95
N SER A 942 -4.99 20.23 -7.26
CA SER A 942 -5.48 20.19 -5.88
C SER A 942 -4.48 20.86 -4.93
N LYS A 943 -5.00 21.66 -4.01
CA LYS A 943 -4.22 22.38 -3.00
C LYS A 943 -3.63 21.49 -1.90
N TYR A 944 -3.95 20.19 -1.86
CA TYR A 944 -3.48 19.24 -0.84
C TYR A 944 -2.06 18.73 -1.15
N VAL A 945 -1.15 19.69 -1.29
CA VAL A 945 0.26 19.51 -1.67
C VAL A 945 1.18 19.96 -0.52
N LYS A 946 2.47 19.63 -0.61
CA LYS A 946 3.46 20.00 0.41
C LYS A 946 3.72 21.52 0.45
N ASP A 947 3.92 22.16 -0.70
CA ASP A 947 3.99 23.62 -0.80
C ASP A 947 3.15 24.14 -1.97
N THR A 948 2.05 24.84 -1.67
CA THR A 948 1.11 25.41 -2.66
C THR A 948 1.73 26.46 -3.60
N SER A 949 2.98 26.89 -3.36
CA SER A 949 3.73 27.81 -4.23
C SER A 949 4.74 27.14 -5.16
N VAL A 950 4.98 25.83 -5.00
CA VAL A 950 5.98 25.05 -5.78
C VAL A 950 5.39 23.76 -6.36
N ASP A 951 4.47 23.12 -5.65
CA ASP A 951 3.80 21.88 -6.05
C ASP A 951 2.47 22.15 -6.78
N VAL A 952 2.49 23.12 -7.70
CA VAL A 952 1.35 23.39 -8.58
C VAL A 952 1.38 22.36 -9.73
N GLY A 953 0.26 21.73 -10.07
CA GLY A 953 0.21 20.88 -11.26
C GLY A 953 0.41 21.70 -12.55
N HIS A 954 1.41 21.35 -13.37
CA HIS A 954 1.80 22.17 -14.52
C HIS A 954 2.42 21.40 -15.70
N ASP A 955 2.39 22.00 -16.89
CA ASP A 955 2.96 21.45 -18.13
C ASP A 955 2.46 20.02 -18.44
N ASN A 956 1.18 19.75 -18.15
CA ASN A 956 0.53 18.49 -18.45
C ASN A 956 -0.18 18.51 -19.81
N HIS A 957 -0.25 17.36 -20.47
CA HIS A 957 -0.54 17.31 -21.89
C HIS A 957 -1.50 16.17 -22.26
N PHE A 958 -2.66 16.53 -22.83
CA PHE A 958 -3.61 15.57 -23.37
C PHE A 958 -3.62 15.67 -24.90
N ARG A 959 -2.96 14.70 -25.55
CA ARG A 959 -2.60 14.79 -26.96
C ARG A 959 -3.11 13.61 -27.79
N ASN A 960 -3.77 13.88 -28.92
CA ASN A 960 -4.12 12.82 -29.88
C ASN A 960 -4.97 11.70 -29.24
N ASN A 961 -5.94 12.03 -28.39
CA ASN A 961 -6.84 11.05 -27.77
C ASN A 961 -8.21 11.04 -28.46
N THR A 962 -8.86 9.88 -28.50
CA THR A 962 -10.26 9.75 -28.93
C THR A 962 -11.13 9.52 -27.69
N ILE A 963 -12.07 10.41 -27.45
CA ILE A 963 -12.97 10.40 -26.29
C ILE A 963 -14.40 10.37 -26.81
N GLN A 964 -15.17 9.39 -26.38
CA GLN A 964 -16.53 9.16 -26.83
C GLN A 964 -17.46 8.95 -25.64
N LEU A 965 -18.64 9.56 -25.68
CA LEU A 965 -19.77 9.17 -24.84
C LEU A 965 -19.53 9.24 -23.32
N PRO A 966 -18.79 10.21 -22.73
CA PRO A 966 -18.76 10.36 -21.28
C PRO A 966 -20.20 10.60 -20.80
N TRP A 967 -20.70 9.69 -19.97
CA TRP A 967 -22.09 9.67 -19.52
C TRP A 967 -22.36 10.72 -18.44
N ARG A 968 -21.30 11.27 -17.84
CA ARG A 968 -21.32 12.42 -16.95
C ARG A 968 -20.05 13.24 -17.12
N ALA A 969 -20.16 14.55 -16.86
CA ALA A 969 -19.07 15.51 -16.91
C ALA A 969 -18.37 15.58 -18.28
N ASN A 970 -17.10 15.97 -18.31
CA ASN A 970 -16.45 16.43 -19.53
C ASN A 970 -15.79 15.30 -20.34
N GLY A 971 -15.45 15.61 -21.59
CA GLY A 971 -14.40 14.86 -22.26
C GLY A 971 -13.03 15.15 -21.63
N ILE A 972 -12.69 16.44 -21.50
CA ILE A 972 -11.43 16.88 -20.87
C ILE A 972 -11.70 18.07 -19.95
N ALA A 973 -11.18 18.03 -18.72
CA ALA A 973 -11.25 19.14 -17.78
C ALA A 973 -9.87 19.58 -17.27
N ILE A 974 -9.71 20.89 -17.03
CA ILE A 974 -8.56 21.45 -16.32
C ILE A 974 -9.09 22.33 -15.19
N TYR A 975 -8.68 22.03 -13.97
CA TYR A 975 -8.99 22.76 -12.76
C TYR A 975 -7.70 23.34 -12.19
N GLY A 976 -7.35 24.56 -12.63
CA GLY A 976 -6.16 25.29 -12.18
C GLY A 976 -4.84 24.92 -12.88
N GLY A 977 -3.74 25.35 -12.28
CA GLY A 977 -2.39 25.07 -12.79
C GLY A 977 -1.90 25.99 -13.92
N TYR A 978 -0.82 25.60 -14.60
CA TYR A 978 -0.26 26.37 -15.73
C TYR A 978 0.43 25.46 -16.77
N GLY A 979 0.68 25.96 -17.98
CA GLY A 979 1.41 25.21 -19.03
C GLY A 979 0.63 24.06 -19.67
N ASN A 980 -0.56 23.74 -19.14
CA ASN A 980 -1.36 22.60 -19.56
C ASN A 980 -1.85 22.75 -21.02
N THR A 981 -1.82 21.65 -21.79
CA THR A 981 -2.25 21.63 -23.20
C THR A 981 -3.24 20.51 -23.52
N ILE A 982 -4.22 20.83 -24.37
CA ILE A 982 -5.24 19.93 -24.90
C ILE A 982 -5.14 19.98 -26.42
N GLU A 983 -4.46 19.01 -27.01
CA GLU A 983 -3.98 19.08 -28.40
C GLU A 983 -4.47 17.92 -29.28
N ASN A 984 -5.05 18.24 -30.44
CA ASN A 984 -5.34 17.28 -31.50
C ASN A 984 -6.25 16.10 -31.11
N ASN A 985 -7.12 16.27 -30.11
CA ASN A 985 -8.06 15.25 -29.65
C ASN A 985 -9.35 15.23 -30.50
N VAL A 986 -10.02 14.07 -30.54
CA VAL A 986 -11.42 13.95 -31.00
C VAL A 986 -12.27 13.68 -29.76
N ILE A 987 -13.29 14.50 -29.52
CA ILE A 987 -14.22 14.34 -28.42
C ILE A 987 -15.63 14.33 -28.99
N SER A 988 -16.41 13.28 -28.76
CA SER A 988 -17.78 13.22 -29.23
C SER A 988 -18.80 12.75 -28.21
N ASP A 989 -20.03 13.23 -28.39
CA ASP A 989 -21.23 12.73 -27.74
C ASP A 989 -21.25 12.79 -26.19
N THR A 990 -20.69 13.84 -25.58
CA THR A 990 -20.83 14.09 -24.13
C THR A 990 -22.30 14.27 -23.72
N MET A 991 -22.74 13.68 -22.61
CA MET A 991 -24.19 13.65 -22.30
C MET A 991 -24.74 14.96 -21.73
N ASN A 992 -24.11 15.47 -20.67
CA ASN A 992 -24.66 16.57 -19.86
C ASN A 992 -23.73 17.78 -19.70
N TYR A 993 -22.46 17.64 -20.09
CA TYR A 993 -21.39 18.62 -19.87
C TYR A 993 -20.57 18.88 -21.16
N PRO A 994 -19.65 19.85 -21.15
CA PRO A 994 -18.78 20.20 -22.28
C PRO A 994 -17.93 19.04 -22.83
N ALA A 995 -17.36 19.25 -24.02
CA ALA A 995 -16.20 18.47 -24.43
C ALA A 995 -14.94 18.90 -23.67
N ILE A 996 -14.75 20.20 -23.49
CA ILE A 996 -13.60 20.79 -22.80
C ILE A 996 -14.08 21.82 -21.77
N MET A 997 -13.61 21.72 -20.53
CA MET A 997 -13.91 22.68 -19.47
C MET A 997 -12.64 23.19 -18.78
N LEU A 998 -12.56 24.51 -18.60
CA LEU A 998 -11.57 25.17 -17.74
C LEU A 998 -12.32 25.80 -16.57
N ALA A 999 -12.08 25.36 -15.33
CA ALA A 999 -12.92 25.78 -14.21
C ALA A 999 -12.19 25.91 -12.86
N THR A 1000 -12.83 26.63 -11.92
CA THR A 1000 -12.29 26.94 -10.58
C THR A 1000 -13.24 26.59 -9.45
N ASP A 1001 -14.24 25.75 -9.73
CA ASP A 1001 -15.29 25.27 -8.84
C ASP A 1001 -14.88 24.12 -7.91
N HIS A 1002 -13.75 23.45 -8.19
CA HIS A 1002 -13.15 22.39 -7.36
C HIS A 1002 -12.01 22.90 -6.43
N ASP A 1003 -12.08 24.18 -6.03
CA ASP A 1003 -11.09 24.89 -5.18
C ASP A 1003 -9.60 24.60 -5.51
N PRO A 1004 -9.19 24.70 -6.78
CA PRO A 1004 -7.82 24.36 -7.20
C PRO A 1004 -6.82 25.47 -6.85
N LEU A 1005 -5.54 25.12 -6.97
CA LEU A 1005 -4.45 26.11 -7.07
C LEU A 1005 -4.66 26.97 -8.33
N PRO A 1006 -4.42 28.29 -8.27
CA PRO A 1006 -4.89 29.21 -9.31
C PRO A 1006 -4.34 28.90 -10.71
N PHE A 1007 -5.15 29.21 -11.72
CA PHE A 1007 -4.65 29.29 -13.10
C PHE A 1007 -3.57 30.37 -13.21
N SER A 1008 -2.47 30.03 -13.88
CA SER A 1008 -1.43 30.98 -14.25
C SER A 1008 -0.77 30.58 -15.58
N GLY A 1009 0.20 31.36 -16.06
CA GLY A 1009 0.88 31.07 -17.33
C GLY A 1009 -0.08 31.02 -18.54
N GLN A 1010 0.06 29.98 -19.36
CA GLN A 1010 -0.80 29.70 -20.51
C GLN A 1010 -1.58 28.39 -20.30
N THR A 1011 -2.79 28.30 -20.85
CA THR A 1011 -3.46 27.03 -21.14
C THR A 1011 -3.80 27.00 -22.62
N LEU A 1012 -3.41 25.94 -23.33
CA LEU A 1012 -3.56 25.83 -24.78
C LEU A 1012 -4.58 24.74 -25.16
N ILE A 1013 -5.63 25.13 -25.88
CA ILE A 1013 -6.56 24.23 -26.54
C ILE A 1013 -6.29 24.35 -28.05
N ALA A 1014 -5.70 23.34 -28.69
CA ALA A 1014 -5.26 23.43 -30.07
C ALA A 1014 -5.66 22.22 -30.92
N GLY A 1015 -6.17 22.45 -32.13
CA GLY A 1015 -6.32 21.39 -33.13
C GLY A 1015 -7.40 20.35 -32.85
N ASN A 1016 -8.31 20.56 -31.88
CA ASN A 1016 -9.28 19.53 -31.47
C ASN A 1016 -10.51 19.45 -32.41
N ALA A 1017 -11.22 18.32 -32.39
CA ALA A 1017 -12.53 18.14 -33.03
C ALA A 1017 -13.57 17.75 -32.00
N LEU A 1018 -14.61 18.58 -31.83
CA LEU A 1018 -15.64 18.44 -30.81
C LEU A 1018 -16.98 18.20 -31.51
N HIS A 1019 -17.49 16.96 -31.48
CA HIS A 1019 -18.67 16.56 -32.22
C HIS A 1019 -19.85 16.24 -31.30
N ARG A 1020 -20.97 16.95 -31.43
CA ARG A 1020 -22.21 16.66 -30.68
C ARG A 1020 -22.04 16.74 -29.15
N THR A 1021 -21.23 17.68 -28.69
CA THR A 1021 -20.86 17.86 -27.27
C THR A 1021 -21.54 19.08 -26.63
N GLY A 1022 -21.40 19.20 -25.31
CA GLY A 1022 -22.24 20.07 -24.48
C GLY A 1022 -23.55 19.36 -24.09
N GLY A 1023 -24.27 19.89 -23.12
CA GLY A 1023 -25.48 19.27 -22.58
C GLY A 1023 -26.15 20.12 -21.51
N ALA A 1024 -27.06 19.55 -20.75
CA ALA A 1024 -27.68 20.20 -19.61
C ALA A 1024 -27.56 19.35 -18.34
N PHE A 1025 -27.41 20.01 -17.19
CA PHE A 1025 -27.24 19.38 -15.88
C PHE A 1025 -27.93 20.22 -14.79
N TRP A 1026 -27.95 19.72 -13.54
CA TRP A 1026 -28.68 20.32 -12.42
C TRP A 1026 -30.19 20.34 -12.66
N ASN A 1027 -30.79 19.16 -12.81
CA ASN A 1027 -32.18 18.96 -13.24
C ASN A 1027 -32.50 19.75 -14.54
N GLU A 1028 -31.55 19.70 -15.47
CA GLU A 1028 -31.54 20.42 -16.76
C GLU A 1028 -31.64 21.95 -16.67
N ALA A 1029 -31.43 22.53 -15.47
CA ALA A 1029 -31.51 23.98 -15.24
C ALA A 1029 -30.25 24.76 -15.66
N GLN A 1030 -29.15 24.08 -15.97
CA GLN A 1030 -27.91 24.68 -16.47
C GLN A 1030 -27.46 24.06 -17.77
N GLU A 1031 -27.32 24.89 -18.80
CA GLU A 1031 -26.89 24.53 -20.15
C GLU A 1031 -25.38 24.77 -20.31
N PHE A 1032 -24.70 23.88 -21.04
CA PHE A 1032 -23.26 23.89 -21.25
C PHE A 1032 -22.90 23.80 -22.75
N GLY A 1033 -22.01 24.67 -23.19
CA GLY A 1033 -21.46 24.64 -24.55
C GLY A 1033 -20.35 23.59 -24.74
N ALA A 1034 -19.95 23.35 -25.98
CA ALA A 1034 -18.91 22.38 -26.32
C ALA A 1034 -17.54 22.69 -25.69
N ILE A 1035 -17.18 23.97 -25.58
CA ILE A 1035 -16.09 24.44 -24.70
C ILE A 1035 -16.69 25.40 -23.67
N THR A 1036 -16.44 25.19 -22.38
CA THR A 1036 -16.91 26.09 -21.32
C THR A 1036 -15.76 26.58 -20.43
N LEU A 1037 -15.69 27.89 -20.22
CA LEU A 1037 -14.80 28.51 -19.24
C LEU A 1037 -15.64 28.98 -18.04
N PHE A 1038 -15.33 28.48 -16.84
CA PHE A 1038 -16.07 28.74 -15.62
C PHE A 1038 -15.17 29.24 -14.49
N ALA A 1039 -14.92 30.55 -14.51
CA ALA A 1039 -14.28 31.28 -13.42
C ALA A 1039 -15.22 31.41 -12.19
N GLN A 1040 -15.64 30.29 -11.59
CA GLN A 1040 -16.58 30.25 -10.46
C GLN A 1040 -16.09 31.09 -9.27
N GLY A 1041 -14.81 31.01 -8.92
CA GLY A 1041 -14.22 31.74 -7.80
C GLY A 1041 -13.03 32.61 -8.20
N GLN A 1042 -12.03 31.99 -8.82
CA GLN A 1042 -10.76 32.63 -9.19
C GLN A 1042 -10.72 32.95 -10.69
N ASP A 1043 -9.78 33.81 -11.10
CA ASP A 1043 -9.59 34.17 -12.51
C ASP A 1043 -9.00 33.00 -13.33
N ILE A 1044 -9.32 32.96 -14.63
CA ILE A 1044 -8.74 32.02 -15.61
C ILE A 1044 -8.03 32.83 -16.71
N PRO A 1045 -6.78 33.29 -16.46
CA PRO A 1045 -5.99 34.02 -17.45
C PRO A 1045 -5.30 33.10 -18.47
N GLY A 1046 -4.78 33.68 -19.56
CA GLY A 1046 -3.79 33.03 -20.41
C GLY A 1046 -4.33 31.94 -21.35
N VAL A 1047 -5.65 31.83 -21.52
CA VAL A 1047 -6.27 30.81 -22.37
C VAL A 1047 -6.07 31.14 -23.86
N THR A 1048 -5.59 30.15 -24.62
CA THR A 1048 -5.53 30.19 -26.08
C THR A 1048 -6.31 29.01 -26.65
N ILE A 1049 -7.31 29.28 -27.49
CA ILE A 1049 -8.09 28.30 -28.24
C ILE A 1049 -7.75 28.49 -29.72
N ARG A 1050 -7.29 27.45 -30.42
CA ARG A 1050 -6.99 27.56 -31.84
C ARG A 1050 -7.17 26.28 -32.65
N ASP A 1051 -7.25 26.42 -33.97
CA ASP A 1051 -7.27 25.32 -34.95
C ASP A 1051 -8.36 24.25 -34.66
N THR A 1052 -9.38 24.63 -33.90
CA THR A 1052 -10.35 23.73 -33.29
C THR A 1052 -11.68 23.79 -34.04
N GLU A 1053 -12.29 22.63 -34.23
CA GLU A 1053 -13.58 22.48 -34.89
C GLU A 1053 -14.62 22.02 -33.89
N ILE A 1054 -15.75 22.72 -33.87
CA ILE A 1054 -16.93 22.40 -33.07
C ILE A 1054 -18.07 22.15 -34.06
N LEU A 1055 -18.65 20.96 -34.02
CA LEU A 1055 -19.70 20.53 -34.93
C LEU A 1055 -20.89 19.99 -34.14
N ASP A 1056 -22.07 20.48 -34.46
CA ASP A 1056 -23.35 19.95 -33.98
C ASP A 1056 -23.52 20.02 -32.45
N SER A 1057 -22.97 21.04 -31.78
CA SER A 1057 -23.01 21.19 -30.31
C SER A 1057 -24.45 21.21 -29.77
N THR A 1058 -24.65 20.72 -28.54
CA THR A 1058 -26.01 20.60 -27.95
C THR A 1058 -26.59 21.99 -27.66
N TYR A 1059 -25.83 22.82 -26.95
CA TYR A 1059 -26.14 24.23 -26.73
C TYR A 1059 -25.08 25.08 -27.45
N ASP A 1060 -24.30 25.89 -26.73
CA ASP A 1060 -23.34 26.81 -27.34
C ASP A 1060 -22.12 26.11 -27.96
N GLY A 1061 -21.40 26.82 -28.83
CA GLY A 1061 -20.06 26.42 -29.26
C GLY A 1061 -19.02 26.68 -28.15
N ILE A 1062 -18.77 27.95 -27.84
CA ILE A 1062 -17.88 28.38 -26.74
C ILE A 1062 -18.67 29.22 -25.72
N GLN A 1063 -18.68 28.80 -24.47
CA GLN A 1063 -19.42 29.44 -23.37
C GLN A 1063 -18.48 30.08 -22.34
N PHE A 1064 -18.61 31.39 -22.10
CA PHE A 1064 -18.04 32.09 -20.95
C PHE A 1064 -19.09 32.16 -19.84
N LYS A 1065 -18.96 31.29 -18.85
CA LYS A 1065 -19.99 31.05 -17.83
C LYS A 1065 -19.98 32.15 -16.75
N THR A 1066 -21.15 32.44 -16.19
CA THR A 1066 -21.31 33.38 -15.05
C THR A 1066 -20.54 32.90 -13.84
N GLY A 1067 -19.66 33.73 -13.26
CA GLY A 1067 -18.80 33.32 -12.13
C GLY A 1067 -18.22 34.47 -11.29
N GLY A 1068 -17.49 34.10 -10.24
CA GLY A 1068 -16.83 34.97 -9.24
C GLY A 1068 -15.48 35.57 -9.66
N GLY A 1069 -14.77 34.93 -10.59
CA GLY A 1069 -13.56 35.46 -11.24
C GLY A 1069 -13.81 36.10 -12.60
N ALA A 1070 -12.74 36.35 -13.34
CA ALA A 1070 -12.72 36.84 -14.71
C ALA A 1070 -11.88 35.92 -15.63
N MET A 1071 -12.15 35.98 -16.93
CA MET A 1071 -11.43 35.26 -17.99
C MET A 1071 -10.76 36.30 -18.93
N PRO A 1072 -9.60 36.88 -18.56
CA PRO A 1072 -8.97 37.98 -19.31
C PRO A 1072 -8.13 37.49 -20.49
N ASP A 1073 -8.13 38.28 -21.58
CA ASP A 1073 -7.32 38.08 -22.81
C ASP A 1073 -7.38 36.66 -23.39
N VAL A 1074 -8.56 36.04 -23.44
CA VAL A 1074 -8.77 34.75 -24.10
C VAL A 1074 -8.59 34.91 -25.61
N LYS A 1075 -7.70 34.13 -26.21
CA LYS A 1075 -7.41 34.19 -27.66
C LYS A 1075 -8.13 33.07 -28.36
N ILE A 1076 -8.89 33.38 -29.40
CA ILE A 1076 -9.62 32.43 -30.23
C ILE A 1076 -9.18 32.63 -31.67
N ASP A 1077 -8.44 31.68 -32.24
CA ASP A 1077 -7.71 31.84 -33.51
C ASP A 1077 -7.95 30.64 -34.46
N ASN A 1078 -8.40 30.88 -35.69
CA ASN A 1078 -8.69 29.80 -36.66
C ASN A 1078 -9.63 28.70 -36.10
N VAL A 1079 -10.76 29.11 -35.51
CA VAL A 1079 -11.76 28.20 -34.93
C VAL A 1079 -13.00 28.14 -35.81
N ARG A 1080 -13.50 26.93 -36.09
CA ARG A 1080 -14.78 26.70 -36.78
C ARG A 1080 -15.82 26.23 -35.77
N ILE A 1081 -16.98 26.87 -35.76
CA ILE A 1081 -18.17 26.47 -35.01
C ILE A 1081 -19.32 26.31 -35.99
N ASP A 1082 -19.92 25.13 -36.04
CA ASP A 1082 -20.96 24.80 -36.99
C ASP A 1082 -22.11 24.07 -36.31
N LYS A 1083 -23.34 24.57 -36.47
CA LYS A 1083 -24.58 23.96 -35.95
C LYS A 1083 -24.67 23.87 -34.42
N SER A 1084 -24.71 25.00 -33.73
CA SER A 1084 -25.08 25.07 -32.30
C SER A 1084 -26.60 24.89 -32.12
N ASN A 1085 -27.05 23.68 -31.77
CA ASN A 1085 -28.46 23.26 -31.96
C ASN A 1085 -29.49 24.00 -31.11
N ASN A 1086 -29.14 24.40 -29.89
CA ASN A 1086 -30.05 25.08 -28.95
C ASN A 1086 -29.40 26.31 -28.30
N GLY A 1087 -28.32 26.84 -28.87
CA GLY A 1087 -27.55 27.94 -28.29
C GLY A 1087 -26.87 28.81 -29.32
N SER A 1088 -25.91 29.61 -28.85
CA SER A 1088 -25.15 30.56 -29.66
C SER A 1088 -23.77 29.99 -30.05
N GLY A 1089 -23.20 30.45 -31.16
CA GLY A 1089 -21.85 30.01 -31.55
C GLY A 1089 -20.81 30.35 -30.47
N ILE A 1090 -20.86 31.57 -29.94
CA ILE A 1090 -20.14 31.99 -28.73
C ILE A 1090 -21.11 32.72 -27.79
N LEU A 1091 -21.23 32.26 -26.55
CA LEU A 1091 -22.05 32.86 -25.50
C LEU A 1091 -21.18 33.48 -24.39
N ALA A 1092 -21.42 34.74 -24.06
CA ALA A 1092 -20.95 35.35 -22.82
C ALA A 1092 -22.14 35.64 -21.89
N MET A 1093 -22.25 34.85 -20.82
CA MET A 1093 -23.38 34.90 -19.89
C MET A 1093 -23.47 36.22 -19.10
N GLY A 1094 -24.65 36.51 -18.54
CA GLY A 1094 -24.97 37.78 -17.89
C GLY A 1094 -24.10 38.18 -16.68
N GLY A 1095 -23.36 37.25 -16.08
CA GLY A 1095 -22.38 37.54 -15.02
C GLY A 1095 -20.91 37.32 -15.42
N ALA A 1096 -20.63 37.02 -16.70
CA ALA A 1096 -19.27 36.81 -17.18
C ALA A 1096 -18.43 38.11 -17.15
N ARG A 1097 -17.12 37.96 -16.91
CA ARG A 1097 -16.13 39.04 -16.78
C ARG A 1097 -14.84 38.67 -17.50
N GLY A 1098 -14.16 39.67 -18.06
CA GLY A 1098 -12.92 39.48 -18.81
C GLY A 1098 -13.06 39.89 -20.27
N SER A 1099 -12.31 39.24 -21.16
CA SER A 1099 -12.37 39.55 -22.60
C SER A 1099 -11.84 38.40 -23.46
N ALA A 1100 -12.40 38.26 -24.65
CA ALA A 1100 -11.85 37.45 -25.73
C ALA A 1100 -11.49 38.30 -26.95
N THR A 1101 -10.50 37.85 -27.71
CA THR A 1101 -10.12 38.40 -29.03
C THR A 1101 -10.19 37.28 -30.06
N LEU A 1102 -10.91 37.53 -31.16
CA LEU A 1102 -11.21 36.56 -32.20
C LEU A 1102 -10.42 36.88 -33.47
N THR A 1103 -9.74 35.87 -34.01
CA THR A 1103 -9.01 35.92 -35.29
C THR A 1103 -9.46 34.72 -36.13
N ASP A 1104 -9.80 34.93 -37.40
CA ASP A 1104 -10.16 33.86 -38.36
C ASP A 1104 -11.22 32.84 -37.85
N VAL A 1105 -12.15 33.31 -36.99
CA VAL A 1105 -13.24 32.48 -36.44
C VAL A 1105 -14.41 32.43 -37.42
N THR A 1106 -14.81 31.22 -37.80
CA THR A 1106 -15.99 30.96 -38.65
C THR A 1106 -17.12 30.36 -37.80
N ILE A 1107 -18.30 30.96 -37.86
CA ILE A 1107 -19.50 30.47 -37.16
C ILE A 1107 -20.63 30.30 -38.19
N THR A 1108 -21.30 29.16 -38.17
CA THR A 1108 -22.44 28.83 -39.06
C THR A 1108 -23.55 28.09 -38.33
N ASP A 1109 -24.78 28.24 -38.82
CA ASP A 1109 -25.98 27.47 -38.44
C ASP A 1109 -26.29 27.36 -36.93
N SER A 1110 -25.90 28.37 -36.13
CA SER A 1110 -26.29 28.47 -34.72
C SER A 1110 -27.78 28.81 -34.57
N ALA A 1111 -28.46 28.20 -33.59
CA ALA A 1111 -29.90 28.33 -33.41
C ALA A 1111 -30.34 29.67 -32.83
N GLU A 1112 -29.47 30.34 -32.07
CA GLU A 1112 -29.69 31.68 -31.54
C GLU A 1112 -28.94 32.76 -32.34
N ASP A 1113 -27.73 33.13 -31.91
CA ASP A 1113 -26.85 34.12 -32.54
C ASP A 1113 -25.46 33.50 -32.79
N ASP A 1114 -24.70 34.03 -33.76
CA ASP A 1114 -23.29 33.63 -33.92
C ASP A 1114 -22.47 33.98 -32.66
N ILE A 1115 -22.72 35.16 -32.09
CA ILE A 1115 -22.04 35.67 -30.89
C ILE A 1115 -23.04 36.46 -30.03
N ARG A 1116 -23.40 35.90 -28.87
CA ARG A 1116 -24.33 36.49 -27.90
C ARG A 1116 -23.59 36.98 -26.65
N ILE A 1117 -23.88 38.22 -26.25
CA ILE A 1117 -23.45 38.78 -24.95
C ILE A 1117 -24.73 39.12 -24.18
N GLU A 1118 -24.97 38.44 -23.06
CA GLU A 1118 -26.21 38.60 -22.33
C GLU A 1118 -26.30 39.93 -21.54
N PRO A 1119 -27.51 40.46 -21.31
CA PRO A 1119 -27.71 41.64 -20.47
C PRO A 1119 -27.08 41.49 -19.09
N GLY A 1120 -26.26 42.48 -18.70
CA GLY A 1120 -25.52 42.50 -17.44
C GLY A 1120 -24.06 42.04 -17.55
N SER A 1121 -23.70 41.33 -18.61
CA SER A 1121 -22.34 40.82 -18.79
C SER A 1121 -21.32 41.96 -18.87
N GLN A 1122 -20.17 41.77 -18.22
CA GLN A 1122 -19.02 42.68 -18.30
C GLN A 1122 -17.96 42.16 -19.27
N PHE A 1123 -18.18 40.98 -19.86
CA PHE A 1123 -17.29 40.36 -20.81
C PHE A 1123 -17.22 41.15 -22.12
N LYS A 1124 -16.04 41.27 -22.72
CA LYS A 1124 -15.82 41.96 -23.99
C LYS A 1124 -15.36 41.01 -25.06
N ILE A 1125 -15.96 41.08 -26.25
CA ILE A 1125 -15.55 40.30 -27.42
C ILE A 1125 -14.99 41.28 -28.45
N ASN A 1126 -13.68 41.20 -28.69
CA ASN A 1126 -12.99 41.96 -29.72
C ASN A 1126 -12.95 41.12 -31.01
N ARG A 1127 -13.12 41.77 -32.16
CA ARG A 1127 -13.06 41.20 -33.51
C ARG A 1127 -12.15 42.07 -34.38
#